data_AF-A0A8J8PTV8-F1
#
_entry.id   AF-A0A8J8PTV8-F1
#
_cell.length_a   1.000
_cell.length_b   1.000
_cell.length_c   1.000
_cell.angle_alpha   90.00
_cell.angle_beta   90.00
_cell.angle_gamma   90.00
#
_symmetry.space_group_name_H-M   'P 1'
#
loop_
_entity.id
_entity.type
_entity.pdbx_description
1 polymer ?
#
loop_
_entity_poly.entity_id
_entity_poly.type
_entity_poly.pdbx_seq_one_letter_code
_entity_poly.pdbx_strand_id
1 'polypeptide(L)'
;MKYLFLLLIIIFSYIPIITISSSSTTINYVINATETIPSNYYFCYRFYVPNTSPNVAFGVYYTISNTSVITAILTSSQFLAFNQTGSFSKGYVTLQNGTLNFDGLLFTQGTYYLVVYAYQSSAKVQIFLNISSNLQEQNSSTFVGDFITIPPYQSELIRIHYETIGSPFNLTIFGISNQTVVYSLYNINSSNRPILVSPPTTVTNLGVSPLTYNYTLRDLSPGIYYLTIENNHSTPALVYFMYKVYPEYVNPFIYPMLRSGAYAPMGIASYGVINQSGIITTYTVLTNSIIGFGNITSILAYNTSAPEVGVSPYEASLQLNAMLVVDSNGSLYTYWPQNVLIFFTNQSEVELHDNVLNVTGDNATLTNNSITSPNGYVYNNYYGNYLNAPILPYRTPFAFYLILNESIVEGQGVQITMAIEVLQNGSVLNNPRVYTFDTILIHDPLAEASALVVSGNAYTPVGAHSIIGNYYDAELVFGGGGNGEITTFKQLSAELGLYYYNVTTGSYVPFPSYYSFGADTAEATYNVHVNYLGNGLVTVSTGKLDLMYLSTQSNSFTTTTTTTTQSTSTTTSTTTTTTTQSTSSTTTTTTSSTTETSVSSSTESSSIHSIINSTTSINSTSTSPQASSELGLGIIILLIIIIVAAIVLLRRRH
;
A
#
# COMPACT_ATOMS: atom_id res chain seq x y z
N MET A 1 -34.77 -65.74 -20.06
CA MET A 1 -35.17 -64.32 -19.83
C MET A 1 -33.93 -63.49 -20.04
N LYS A 2 -33.79 -62.88 -21.24
CA LYS A 2 -33.97 -61.44 -21.47
C LYS A 2 -32.86 -60.59 -20.81
N TYR A 3 -31.91 -60.21 -21.66
CA TYR A 3 -30.99 -59.07 -21.58
C TYR A 3 -31.58 -57.84 -20.89
N LEU A 4 -30.75 -57.07 -20.16
CA LEU A 4 -30.59 -55.64 -20.50
C LEU A 4 -29.34 -55.00 -19.86
N PHE A 5 -28.56 -54.38 -20.73
CA PHE A 5 -27.59 -53.32 -20.47
C PHE A 5 -28.15 -52.26 -19.50
N LEU A 6 -27.39 -51.87 -18.48
CA LEU A 6 -27.65 -50.63 -17.75
C LEU A 6 -26.96 -49.49 -18.48
N LEU A 7 -27.74 -48.82 -19.33
CA LEU A 7 -27.39 -47.57 -20.00
C LEU A 7 -27.35 -46.45 -18.95
N LEU A 8 -26.18 -45.84 -18.77
CA LEU A 8 -25.98 -44.62 -17.99
C LEU A 8 -26.69 -43.46 -18.72
N ILE A 9 -27.88 -43.07 -18.26
CA ILE A 9 -28.54 -41.84 -18.69
C ILE A 9 -27.96 -40.69 -17.87
N ILE A 10 -27.07 -39.91 -18.48
CA ILE A 10 -26.66 -38.59 -17.99
C ILE A 10 -27.84 -37.65 -18.25
N ILE A 11 -28.59 -37.32 -17.21
CA ILE A 11 -29.52 -36.19 -17.24
C ILE A 11 -28.66 -34.94 -17.06
N PHE A 12 -28.39 -34.24 -18.16
CA PHE A 12 -27.99 -32.84 -18.10
C PHE A 12 -29.19 -32.03 -17.58
N SER A 13 -29.24 -31.76 -16.28
CA SER A 13 -30.03 -30.65 -15.76
C SER A 13 -29.35 -29.37 -16.20
N TYR A 14 -29.87 -28.80 -17.28
CA TYR A 14 -29.62 -27.44 -17.73
C TYR A 14 -30.12 -26.50 -16.62
N ILE A 15 -29.25 -26.17 -15.66
CA ILE A 15 -29.48 -25.02 -14.78
C ILE A 15 -29.03 -23.83 -15.63
N PRO A 16 -29.93 -22.94 -16.07
CA PRO A 16 -29.50 -21.66 -16.59
C PRO A 16 -28.69 -20.99 -15.48
N ILE A 17 -27.40 -20.79 -15.72
CA ILE A 17 -26.61 -19.82 -14.96
C ILE A 17 -27.26 -18.49 -15.28
N ILE A 18 -28.22 -18.08 -14.43
CA ILE A 18 -28.64 -16.70 -14.36
C ILE A 18 -27.42 -15.99 -13.79
N THR A 19 -26.66 -15.35 -14.66
CA THR A 19 -25.81 -14.24 -14.27
C THR A 19 -26.74 -13.18 -13.70
N ILE A 20 -26.97 -13.23 -12.38
CA ILE A 20 -27.56 -12.12 -11.66
C ILE A 20 -26.49 -11.03 -11.73
N SER A 21 -26.60 -10.15 -12.71
CA SER A 21 -26.03 -8.83 -12.58
C SER A 21 -26.71 -8.20 -11.37
N SER A 22 -26.02 -8.21 -10.22
CA SER A 22 -26.40 -7.39 -9.08
C SER A 22 -26.24 -5.95 -9.52
N SER A 23 -27.32 -5.37 -10.05
CA SER A 23 -27.41 -3.92 -10.18
C SER A 23 -27.35 -3.33 -8.76
N SER A 24 -26.15 -2.94 -8.32
CA SER A 24 -25.97 -2.22 -7.07
C SER A 24 -26.69 -0.88 -7.20
N THR A 25 -27.91 -0.80 -6.68
CA THR A 25 -28.67 0.44 -6.63
C THR A 25 -28.03 1.34 -5.58
N THR A 26 -27.08 2.17 -5.99
CA THR A 26 -26.41 3.11 -5.08
C THR A 26 -27.45 4.10 -4.55
N ILE A 27 -27.61 4.18 -3.23
CA ILE A 27 -28.50 5.14 -2.57
C ILE A 27 -27.71 6.43 -2.35
N ASN A 28 -28.29 7.56 -2.73
CA ASN A 28 -27.89 8.88 -2.26
C ASN A 28 -29.18 9.67 -2.00
N TYR A 29 -29.52 9.85 -0.72
CA TYR A 29 -30.71 10.59 -0.30
C TYR A 29 -30.30 11.72 0.62
N VAL A 30 -30.55 12.96 0.20
CA VAL A 30 -30.14 14.16 0.93
C VAL A 30 -31.36 15.04 1.20
N ILE A 31 -31.50 15.49 2.44
CA ILE A 31 -32.41 16.53 2.87
C ILE A 31 -31.59 17.67 3.42
N ASN A 32 -31.94 18.89 3.01
CA ASN A 32 -31.46 20.12 3.61
C ASN A 32 -32.62 21.12 3.59
N ALA A 33 -33.27 21.32 4.74
CA ALA A 33 -34.52 22.07 4.84
C ALA A 33 -34.55 22.95 6.08
N THR A 34 -35.40 23.97 6.07
CA THR A 34 -35.75 24.75 7.26
C THR A 34 -37.26 24.75 7.42
N GLU A 35 -37.73 24.19 8.52
CA GLU A 35 -39.15 24.01 8.81
C GLU A 35 -39.57 24.89 9.99
N THR A 36 -40.80 25.40 9.94
CA THR A 36 -41.44 26.04 11.11
C THR A 36 -42.53 25.12 11.61
N ILE A 37 -42.31 24.52 12.78
CA ILE A 37 -43.16 23.49 13.35
C ILE A 37 -43.95 24.12 14.50
N PRO A 38 -45.29 24.19 14.44
CA PRO A 38 -46.09 24.70 15.55
C PRO A 38 -45.93 23.87 16.82
N SER A 39 -46.18 24.48 17.99
CA SER A 39 -46.17 23.76 19.27
C SER A 39 -47.12 22.56 19.24
N ASN A 40 -46.64 21.42 19.72
CA ASN A 40 -47.29 20.10 19.73
C ASN A 40 -47.51 19.47 18.34
N TYR A 41 -46.84 19.97 17.31
CA TYR A 41 -46.79 19.33 15.98
C TYR A 41 -45.40 18.73 15.72
N TYR A 42 -45.34 17.77 14.82
CA TYR A 42 -44.10 17.19 14.31
C TYR A 42 -44.02 17.34 12.79
N PHE A 43 -42.80 17.36 12.29
CA PHE A 43 -42.50 17.16 10.87
C PHE A 43 -41.84 15.80 10.69
N CYS A 44 -42.08 15.13 9.56
CA CYS A 44 -41.41 13.86 9.27
C CYS A 44 -40.95 13.75 7.83
N TYR A 45 -39.74 13.22 7.64
CA TYR A 45 -39.24 12.81 6.34
C TYR A 45 -39.10 11.31 6.27
N ARG A 46 -39.73 10.70 5.25
CA ARG A 46 -39.65 9.28 4.97
C ARG A 46 -38.52 9.01 3.99
N PHE A 47 -37.71 8.00 4.28
CA PHE A 47 -36.70 7.48 3.37
C PHE A 47 -36.69 5.96 3.36
N TYR A 48 -36.15 5.39 2.29
CA TYR A 48 -36.09 3.95 2.07
C TYR A 48 -34.65 3.53 1.80
N VAL A 49 -34.23 2.48 2.48
CA VAL A 49 -32.96 1.78 2.27
C VAL A 49 -33.26 0.50 1.50
N PRO A 50 -33.00 0.45 0.18
CA PRO A 50 -33.12 -0.76 -0.62
C PRO A 50 -32.15 -1.87 -0.18
N ASN A 51 -32.43 -3.07 -0.70
CA ASN A 51 -31.59 -4.25 -0.56
C ASN A 51 -30.36 -4.13 -1.47
N THR A 52 -29.37 -3.33 -1.06
CA THR A 52 -28.07 -3.21 -1.75
C THR A 52 -27.14 -4.34 -1.28
N SER A 53 -26.10 -4.74 -2.02
CA SER A 53 -25.08 -5.64 -1.44
C SER A 53 -23.84 -4.82 -1.08
N PRO A 54 -23.39 -4.75 0.19
CA PRO A 54 -24.05 -5.25 1.40
C PRO A 54 -25.36 -4.47 1.73
N ASN A 55 -26.32 -5.10 2.42
CA ASN A 55 -27.71 -4.61 2.66
C ASN A 55 -27.78 -3.46 3.67
N VAL A 56 -26.89 -2.48 3.51
CA VAL A 56 -26.64 -1.40 4.46
C VAL A 56 -26.41 -0.08 3.77
N ALA A 57 -26.92 0.97 4.39
CA ALA A 57 -26.57 2.35 4.08
C ALA A 57 -26.12 3.03 5.35
N PHE A 58 -25.10 3.87 5.28
CA PHE A 58 -24.81 4.75 6.40
C PHE A 58 -25.63 6.02 6.24
N GLY A 59 -25.97 6.65 7.35
CA GLY A 59 -26.49 7.99 7.28
C GLY A 59 -26.21 8.82 8.51
N VAL A 60 -26.21 10.12 8.27
CA VAL A 60 -25.97 11.16 9.27
C VAL A 60 -27.12 12.15 9.24
N TYR A 61 -27.53 12.63 10.40
CA TYR A 61 -28.54 13.67 10.52
C TYR A 61 -28.12 14.74 11.50
N TYR A 62 -28.68 15.93 11.32
CA TYR A 62 -28.71 16.93 12.37
C TYR A 62 -29.97 17.78 12.34
N THR A 63 -30.32 18.32 13.49
CA THR A 63 -31.33 19.35 13.64
C THR A 63 -30.79 20.49 14.48
N ILE A 64 -30.97 21.73 14.00
CA ILE A 64 -30.64 22.94 14.74
C ILE A 64 -31.92 23.74 14.90
N SER A 65 -32.28 24.06 16.13
CA SER A 65 -33.55 24.68 16.47
C SER A 65 -33.34 25.85 17.41
N ASN A 66 -34.17 26.88 17.26
CA ASN A 66 -34.24 28.01 18.19
C ASN A 66 -34.81 27.63 19.57
N THR A 67 -35.45 26.47 19.69
CA THR A 67 -35.99 25.90 20.94
C THR A 67 -35.70 24.40 21.01
N SER A 68 -35.84 23.77 22.18
CA SER A 68 -35.63 22.33 22.31
C SER A 68 -36.65 21.56 21.48
N VAL A 69 -36.18 20.66 20.63
CA VAL A 69 -37.00 19.74 19.83
C VAL A 69 -36.55 18.32 20.08
N ILE A 70 -37.49 17.39 19.96
CA ILE A 70 -37.18 15.97 19.92
C ILE A 70 -36.84 15.61 18.47
N THR A 71 -35.70 14.96 18.25
CA THR A 71 -35.33 14.38 16.96
C THR A 71 -35.25 12.87 17.11
N ALA A 72 -36.00 12.14 16.29
CA ALA A 72 -36.06 10.69 16.35
C ALA A 72 -35.95 10.06 14.98
N ILE A 73 -35.31 8.90 14.91
CA ILE A 73 -35.42 8.01 13.77
C ILE A 73 -36.27 6.81 14.16
N LEU A 74 -37.28 6.52 13.35
CA LEU A 74 -38.25 5.47 13.59
C LEU A 74 -38.33 4.53 12.39
N THR A 75 -38.48 3.23 12.64
CA THR A 75 -38.94 2.27 11.62
C THR A 75 -40.42 2.51 11.28
N SER A 76 -40.93 1.91 10.20
CA SER A 76 -42.36 2.00 9.86
C SER A 76 -43.31 1.64 11.00
N SER A 77 -43.03 0.57 11.75
CA SER A 77 -43.89 0.14 12.86
C SER A 77 -43.83 1.11 14.04
N GLN A 78 -42.65 1.63 14.37
CA GLN A 78 -42.45 2.63 15.41
C GLN A 78 -43.12 3.96 15.05
N PHE A 79 -42.99 4.41 13.80
CA PHE A 79 -43.64 5.63 13.32
C PHE A 79 -45.16 5.51 13.36
N LEU A 80 -45.73 4.37 12.94
CA LEU A 80 -47.17 4.15 13.04
C LEU A 80 -47.67 4.24 14.49
N ALA A 81 -46.94 3.65 15.44
CA ALA A 81 -47.28 3.74 16.86
C ALA A 81 -47.15 5.18 17.39
N PHE A 82 -46.09 5.90 17.04
CA PHE A 82 -45.90 7.30 17.40
C PHE A 82 -47.02 8.18 16.82
N ASN A 83 -47.34 8.04 15.53
CA ASN A 83 -48.37 8.83 14.86
C ASN A 83 -49.77 8.62 15.47
N GLN A 84 -50.05 7.42 15.99
CA GLN A 84 -51.31 7.13 16.67
C GLN A 84 -51.39 7.66 18.10
N THR A 85 -50.25 7.76 18.80
CA THR A 85 -50.23 7.99 20.27
C THR A 85 -49.55 9.28 20.70
N GLY A 86 -48.80 9.93 19.81
CA GLY A 86 -47.87 11.01 20.14
C GLY A 86 -46.69 10.57 21.03
N SER A 87 -46.50 9.27 21.27
CA SER A 87 -45.56 8.73 22.24
C SER A 87 -44.47 7.87 21.60
N PHE A 88 -43.23 8.04 22.06
CA PHE A 88 -42.08 7.20 21.71
C PHE A 88 -41.96 5.92 22.55
N SER A 89 -42.97 5.63 23.40
CA SER A 89 -42.97 4.47 24.32
C SER A 89 -42.94 3.11 23.63
N LYS A 90 -43.28 3.03 22.34
CA LYS A 90 -43.21 1.81 21.52
C LYS A 90 -41.85 1.62 20.83
N GLY A 91 -40.85 2.40 21.24
CA GLY A 91 -39.47 2.28 20.79
C GLY A 91 -39.12 3.27 19.68
N TYR A 92 -37.82 3.36 19.43
CA TYR A 92 -37.19 4.25 18.46
C TYR A 92 -35.86 3.62 18.03
N VAL A 93 -35.33 4.04 16.88
CA VAL A 93 -33.94 3.74 16.49
C VAL A 93 -33.01 4.72 17.20
N THR A 94 -33.29 6.02 17.08
CA THR A 94 -32.61 7.09 17.82
C THR A 94 -33.64 8.04 18.41
N LEU A 95 -33.32 8.66 19.55
CA LEU A 95 -34.14 9.68 20.20
C LEU A 95 -33.23 10.66 20.93
N GLN A 96 -33.24 11.92 20.50
CA GLN A 96 -32.47 13.00 21.10
C GLN A 96 -33.38 14.19 21.39
N ASN A 97 -33.00 15.01 22.38
CA ASN A 97 -33.72 16.21 22.74
C ASN A 97 -32.73 17.36 22.99
N GLY A 98 -32.96 18.49 22.32
CA GLY A 98 -32.10 19.66 22.44
C GLY A 98 -32.36 20.68 21.36
N THR A 99 -31.61 21.78 21.43
CA THR A 99 -31.54 22.82 20.37
C THR A 99 -30.58 22.43 19.25
N LEU A 100 -29.70 21.47 19.50
CA LEU A 100 -28.82 20.84 18.53
C LEU A 100 -28.88 19.33 18.79
N ASN A 101 -29.36 18.58 17.81
CA ASN A 101 -29.34 17.11 17.83
C ASN A 101 -28.58 16.63 16.59
N PHE A 102 -27.71 15.64 16.72
CA PHE A 102 -26.99 15.05 15.60
C PHE A 102 -26.56 13.64 15.93
N ASP A 103 -26.53 12.79 14.92
CA ASP A 103 -26.03 11.43 15.04
C ASP A 103 -25.69 10.86 13.66
N GLY A 104 -25.05 9.70 13.66
CA GLY A 104 -25.03 8.82 12.51
C GLY A 104 -25.32 7.38 12.92
N LEU A 105 -25.70 6.57 11.95
CA LEU A 105 -26.01 5.17 12.17
C LEU A 105 -25.94 4.38 10.87
N LEU A 106 -25.75 3.07 11.02
CA LEU A 106 -25.85 2.12 9.94
C LEU A 106 -27.30 1.64 9.84
N PHE A 107 -27.91 1.87 8.69
CA PHE A 107 -29.27 1.44 8.38
C PHE A 107 -29.24 0.13 7.61
N THR A 108 -30.05 -0.83 8.04
CA THR A 108 -30.34 -2.03 7.23
C THR A 108 -31.54 -1.78 6.33
N GLN A 109 -31.79 -2.69 5.38
CA GLN A 109 -32.94 -2.64 4.47
C GLN A 109 -34.25 -2.31 5.22
N GLY A 110 -34.95 -1.25 4.78
CA GLY A 110 -36.20 -0.84 5.44
C GLY A 110 -36.66 0.56 5.09
N THR A 111 -37.86 0.89 5.53
CA THR A 111 -38.39 2.27 5.50
C THR A 111 -38.22 2.90 6.87
N TYR A 112 -37.67 4.11 6.88
CA TYR A 112 -37.39 4.88 8.08
C TYR A 112 -38.01 6.27 7.99
N TYR A 113 -38.21 6.89 9.15
CA TYR A 113 -38.76 8.22 9.31
C TYR A 113 -37.86 9.03 10.23
N LEU A 114 -37.34 10.15 9.74
CA LEU A 114 -36.76 11.20 10.59
C LEU A 114 -37.90 12.09 11.06
N VAL A 115 -38.19 12.06 12.36
CA VAL A 115 -39.24 12.82 13.02
C VAL A 115 -38.61 13.95 13.83
N VAL A 116 -39.09 15.17 13.64
CA VAL A 116 -38.72 16.35 14.43
C VAL A 116 -39.98 16.88 15.12
N TYR A 117 -40.03 16.79 16.44
CA TYR A 117 -41.22 17.09 17.24
C TYR A 117 -41.01 18.31 18.14
N ALA A 118 -41.82 19.35 17.91
CA ALA A 118 -41.81 20.60 18.66
C ALA A 118 -42.79 20.52 19.85
N TYR A 119 -42.36 19.87 20.92
CA TYR A 119 -43.24 19.45 22.03
C TYR A 119 -43.53 20.53 23.08
N GLN A 120 -42.81 21.65 23.08
CA GLN A 120 -43.00 22.72 24.10
C GLN A 120 -43.49 24.05 23.50
N SER A 121 -42.96 24.41 22.34
CA SER A 121 -43.21 25.69 21.70
C SER A 121 -42.99 25.57 20.20
N SER A 122 -43.50 26.54 19.44
CA SER A 122 -43.25 26.60 18.00
C SER A 122 -41.75 26.73 17.72
N ALA A 123 -41.23 25.86 16.87
CA ALA A 123 -39.81 25.72 16.59
C ALA A 123 -39.50 26.06 15.13
N LYS A 124 -38.46 26.85 14.90
CA LYS A 124 -37.84 27.02 13.57
C LYS A 124 -36.60 26.14 13.54
N VAL A 125 -36.66 25.07 12.75
CA VAL A 125 -35.67 23.99 12.76
C VAL A 125 -35.01 23.86 11.40
N GLN A 126 -33.69 23.93 11.37
CA GLN A 126 -32.88 23.47 10.24
C GLN A 126 -32.71 21.96 10.35
N ILE A 127 -32.99 21.24 9.28
CA ILE A 127 -32.97 19.78 9.24
C ILE A 127 -32.07 19.34 8.11
N PHE A 128 -31.18 18.41 8.42
CA PHE A 128 -30.36 17.74 7.45
C PHE A 128 -30.37 16.24 7.68
N LEU A 129 -30.38 15.50 6.58
CA LEU A 129 -30.25 14.06 6.55
C LEU A 129 -29.49 13.69 5.30
N ASN A 130 -28.46 12.86 5.43
CA ASN A 130 -27.82 12.24 4.28
C ASN A 130 -27.73 10.74 4.51
N ILE A 131 -28.25 9.96 3.58
CA ILE A 131 -28.14 8.51 3.53
C ILE A 131 -27.39 8.12 2.26
N SER A 132 -26.35 7.31 2.40
CA SER A 132 -25.60 6.81 1.26
C SER A 132 -25.15 5.36 1.47
N SER A 133 -25.08 4.59 0.39
CA SER A 133 -24.64 3.19 0.39
C SER A 133 -23.22 3.05 -0.14
N ASN A 134 -22.36 4.00 0.24
CA ASN A 134 -21.04 4.17 -0.35
C ASN A 134 -19.93 3.49 0.47
N LEU A 135 -20.26 2.77 1.55
CA LEU A 135 -19.28 2.01 2.31
C LEU A 135 -18.82 0.79 1.51
N GLN A 136 -17.52 0.55 1.50
CA GLN A 136 -16.93 -0.61 0.85
C GLN A 136 -16.07 -1.38 1.84
N GLU A 137 -16.10 -2.70 1.67
CA GLU A 137 -15.09 -3.57 2.25
C GLU A 137 -13.80 -3.33 1.48
N GLN A 138 -12.73 -3.04 2.21
CA GLN A 138 -11.39 -2.96 1.68
C GLN A 138 -10.47 -3.49 2.75
N ASN A 139 -9.55 -4.34 2.34
CA ASN A 139 -8.72 -5.04 3.28
C ASN A 139 -7.29 -5.05 2.72
N SER A 140 -6.39 -4.46 3.49
CA SER A 140 -4.99 -4.27 3.15
C SER A 140 -4.19 -4.11 4.44
N SER A 141 -2.93 -4.46 4.37
CA SER A 141 -1.90 -4.34 5.40
C SER A 141 -1.89 -3.01 6.16
N THR A 142 -2.24 -1.90 5.50
CA THR A 142 -2.23 -0.56 6.11
C THR A 142 -3.62 0.01 6.35
N PHE A 143 -4.67 -0.61 5.82
CA PHE A 143 -6.04 -0.14 5.89
C PHE A 143 -7.04 -1.28 5.85
N VAL A 144 -7.97 -1.29 6.80
CA VAL A 144 -9.12 -2.18 6.81
C VAL A 144 -10.38 -1.36 6.90
N GLY A 145 -11.39 -1.70 6.12
CA GLY A 145 -12.79 -1.32 6.26
C GLY A 145 -13.62 -2.58 6.08
N ASP A 146 -14.43 -2.96 7.07
CA ASP A 146 -15.14 -4.24 7.07
C ASP A 146 -16.46 -4.19 7.85
N PHE A 147 -17.38 -5.11 7.55
CA PHE A 147 -18.65 -5.29 8.23
C PHE A 147 -18.64 -6.52 9.13
N ILE A 148 -19.00 -6.32 10.40
CA ILE A 148 -19.13 -7.40 11.38
C ILE A 148 -20.50 -7.37 12.04
N THR A 149 -21.01 -8.55 12.38
CA THR A 149 -22.20 -8.69 13.22
C THR A 149 -21.80 -9.25 14.57
N ILE A 150 -21.87 -8.41 15.60
CA ILE A 150 -21.47 -8.74 16.96
C ILE A 150 -22.68 -9.32 17.71
N PRO A 151 -22.62 -10.56 18.22
CA PRO A 151 -23.73 -11.16 18.96
C PRO A 151 -24.11 -10.37 20.23
N PRO A 152 -25.30 -10.61 20.81
CA PRO A 152 -25.73 -9.98 22.06
C PRO A 152 -24.75 -10.23 23.21
N TYR A 153 -24.39 -9.18 23.95
CA TYR A 153 -23.48 -9.25 25.10
C TYR A 153 -22.12 -9.89 24.79
N GLN A 154 -21.66 -9.75 23.55
CA GLN A 154 -20.36 -10.25 23.09
C GLN A 154 -19.50 -9.12 22.54
N SER A 155 -18.23 -9.43 22.33
CA SER A 155 -17.25 -8.54 21.72
C SER A 155 -16.51 -9.25 20.61
N GLU A 156 -16.20 -8.52 19.54
CA GLU A 156 -15.25 -8.97 18.52
C GLU A 156 -13.86 -8.44 18.83
N LEU A 157 -12.84 -9.29 18.60
CA LEU A 157 -11.44 -8.96 18.82
C LEU A 157 -10.69 -8.96 17.48
N ILE A 158 -10.27 -7.78 17.05
CA ILE A 158 -9.62 -7.55 15.76
C ILE A 158 -8.15 -7.22 16.01
N ARG A 159 -7.23 -8.02 15.46
CA ARG A 159 -5.79 -7.73 15.51
C ARG A 159 -5.47 -6.64 14.49
N ILE A 160 -4.80 -5.57 14.92
CA ILE A 160 -4.23 -4.58 14.01
C ILE A 160 -2.97 -5.19 13.35
N HIS A 161 -2.71 -4.89 12.08
CA HIS A 161 -1.63 -5.49 11.30
C HIS A 161 -0.21 -5.31 11.90
N TYR A 162 0.73 -6.17 11.48
CA TYR A 162 2.06 -6.32 12.11
C TYR A 162 3.05 -5.19 11.84
N GLU A 163 2.74 -4.25 10.94
CA GLU A 163 3.49 -2.99 10.73
C GLU A 163 3.61 -2.21 12.04
N THR A 164 2.63 -2.37 12.94
CA THR A 164 2.64 -1.80 14.28
C THR A 164 3.79 -2.28 15.17
N ILE A 165 4.50 -3.36 14.82
CA ILE A 165 5.69 -3.84 15.55
C ILE A 165 6.97 -3.12 15.07
N GLY A 166 6.95 -2.52 13.88
CA GLY A 166 8.15 -2.00 13.22
C GLY A 166 8.71 -0.72 13.78
N SER A 167 7.83 0.27 13.92
CA SER A 167 8.17 1.65 14.24
C SER A 167 7.03 2.29 15.05
N PRO A 168 7.29 3.42 15.72
CA PRO A 168 6.20 4.25 16.22
C PRO A 168 5.22 4.58 15.09
N PHE A 169 3.94 4.69 15.42
CA PHE A 169 2.90 4.88 14.40
C PHE A 169 1.72 5.70 14.90
N ASN A 170 1.00 6.29 13.95
CA ASN A 170 -0.32 6.86 14.20
C ASN A 170 -1.40 5.86 13.76
N LEU A 171 -2.54 5.87 14.45
CA LEU A 171 -3.67 5.00 14.16
C LEU A 171 -4.95 5.82 14.08
N THR A 172 -5.67 5.69 12.98
CA THR A 172 -7.03 6.22 12.86
C THR A 172 -8.03 5.08 12.96
N ILE A 173 -9.08 5.24 13.78
CA ILE A 173 -10.18 4.28 13.93
C ILE A 173 -11.50 4.99 13.67
N PHE A 174 -12.27 4.48 12.73
CA PHE A 174 -13.63 4.89 12.42
C PHE A 174 -14.57 3.71 12.65
N GLY A 175 -15.78 3.99 13.11
CA GLY A 175 -16.80 2.96 13.23
C GLY A 175 -18.18 3.56 13.21
N ILE A 176 -19.11 2.84 12.59
CA ILE A 176 -20.52 3.17 12.51
C ILE A 176 -21.37 1.92 12.69
N SER A 177 -22.41 1.99 13.52
CA SER A 177 -23.25 0.85 13.86
C SER A 177 -24.73 1.19 13.83
N ASN A 178 -25.56 0.15 13.72
CA ASN A 178 -27.02 0.26 13.81
C ASN A 178 -27.54 0.46 15.24
N GLN A 179 -26.69 0.25 16.25
CA GLN A 179 -26.97 0.48 17.67
C GLN A 179 -25.68 0.90 18.40
N THR A 180 -25.77 1.31 19.66
CA THR A 180 -24.55 1.74 20.38
C THR A 180 -23.63 0.56 20.68
N VAL A 181 -22.35 0.73 20.39
CA VAL A 181 -21.26 -0.21 20.68
C VAL A 181 -20.11 0.51 21.39
N VAL A 182 -19.20 -0.23 22.02
CA VAL A 182 -18.01 0.31 22.68
C VAL A 182 -16.75 -0.15 21.94
N TYR A 183 -15.90 0.80 21.55
CA TYR A 183 -14.61 0.56 20.92
C TYR A 183 -13.50 0.66 21.97
N SER A 184 -12.65 -0.35 22.06
CA SER A 184 -11.48 -0.32 22.94
C SER A 184 -10.21 -0.72 22.20
N LEU A 185 -9.10 -0.02 22.43
CA LEU A 185 -7.79 -0.38 21.86
C LEU A 185 -6.84 -0.84 22.97
N TYR A 186 -6.21 -1.99 22.76
CA TYR A 186 -5.23 -2.56 23.67
C TYR A 186 -3.90 -2.82 22.96
N ASN A 187 -2.80 -2.68 23.70
CA ASN A 187 -1.50 -3.25 23.32
C ASN A 187 -1.27 -4.51 24.15
N ILE A 188 -0.84 -5.61 23.54
CA ILE A 188 -0.61 -6.89 24.24
C ILE A 188 0.35 -6.77 25.44
N ASN A 189 1.27 -5.80 25.39
CA ASN A 189 2.28 -5.57 26.43
C ASN A 189 1.80 -4.60 27.52
N SER A 190 0.69 -3.88 27.29
CA SER A 190 0.07 -3.06 28.33
C SER A 190 -0.71 -3.97 29.27
N SER A 191 -0.56 -3.80 30.59
CA SER A 191 -1.10 -4.66 31.66
C SER A 191 -2.65 -4.68 31.73
N ASN A 192 -3.32 -5.11 30.66
CA ASN A 192 -4.76 -5.08 30.41
C ASN A 192 -5.41 -3.69 30.56
N ARG A 193 -4.64 -2.60 30.50
CA ARG A 193 -5.20 -1.25 30.48
C ARG A 193 -5.41 -0.80 29.03
N PRO A 194 -6.66 -0.51 28.63
CA PRO A 194 -6.92 0.01 27.30
C PRO A 194 -6.26 1.37 27.11
N ILE A 195 -5.71 1.58 25.92
CA ILE A 195 -5.16 2.86 25.45
C ILE A 195 -6.31 3.81 25.09
N LEU A 196 -7.40 3.25 24.57
CA LEU A 196 -8.63 3.94 24.22
C LEU A 196 -9.81 3.10 24.71
N VAL A 197 -10.82 3.75 25.28
CA VAL A 197 -12.18 3.20 25.49
C VAL A 197 -13.16 4.29 25.10
N SER A 198 -14.04 4.02 24.13
CA SER A 198 -15.09 4.95 23.75
C SER A 198 -16.26 4.92 24.74
N PRO A 199 -17.07 5.98 24.84
CA PRO A 199 -18.44 5.82 25.33
C PRO A 199 -19.24 4.89 24.40
N PRO A 200 -20.38 4.33 24.84
CA PRO A 200 -21.32 3.65 23.95
C PRO A 200 -21.77 4.61 22.84
N THR A 201 -21.48 4.27 21.59
CA THR A 201 -21.73 5.15 20.45
C THR A 201 -22.15 4.38 19.20
N THR A 202 -22.95 5.02 18.36
CA THR A 202 -23.28 4.57 17.00
C THR A 202 -22.26 5.06 15.99
N VAL A 203 -21.54 6.15 16.25
CA VAL A 203 -20.42 6.67 15.42
C VAL A 203 -19.23 7.05 16.29
N THR A 204 -18.03 6.66 15.89
CA THR A 204 -16.81 7.01 16.62
C THR A 204 -16.59 8.52 16.71
N ASN A 205 -16.33 9.04 17.91
CA ASN A 205 -15.89 10.42 18.17
C ASN A 205 -16.66 11.53 17.41
N LEU A 206 -17.97 11.40 17.22
CA LEU A 206 -18.73 12.36 16.42
C LEU A 206 -18.85 13.70 17.16
N GLY A 207 -18.28 14.76 16.59
CA GLY A 207 -18.31 16.14 17.07
C GLY A 207 -18.52 17.11 15.92
N VAL A 208 -19.13 18.27 16.19
CA VAL A 208 -19.48 19.26 15.14
C VAL A 208 -18.77 20.61 15.30
N SER A 209 -18.01 20.81 16.38
CA SER A 209 -17.18 22.01 16.58
C SER A 209 -16.06 21.74 17.61
N PRO A 210 -14.85 21.33 17.16
CA PRO A 210 -14.48 21.01 15.78
C PRO A 210 -15.17 19.74 15.27
N LEU A 211 -15.17 19.56 13.95
CA LEU A 211 -15.60 18.28 13.38
C LEU A 211 -14.64 17.17 13.80
N THR A 212 -15.17 16.15 14.47
CA THR A 212 -14.51 14.87 14.66
C THR A 212 -15.46 13.73 14.27
N TYR A 213 -14.95 12.63 13.74
CA TYR A 213 -15.75 11.44 13.41
C TYR A 213 -14.93 10.15 13.51
N ASN A 214 -13.69 10.23 13.98
CA ASN A 214 -12.79 9.12 14.17
C ASN A 214 -11.92 9.39 15.40
N TYR A 215 -11.32 8.33 15.93
CA TYR A 215 -10.24 8.46 16.89
C TYR A 215 -8.93 8.51 16.11
N THR A 216 -8.13 9.55 16.33
CA THR A 216 -6.74 9.63 15.82
C THR A 216 -5.81 9.56 17.02
N LEU A 217 -5.12 8.42 17.13
CA LEU A 217 -4.11 8.17 18.15
C LEU A 217 -2.74 8.43 17.52
N ARG A 218 -1.89 9.14 18.25
CA ARG A 218 -0.56 9.54 17.78
C ARG A 218 0.53 8.90 18.63
N ASP A 219 1.68 8.72 17.99
CA ASP A 219 2.94 8.31 18.65
C ASP A 219 2.80 7.01 19.45
N LEU A 220 2.01 6.06 18.93
CA LEU A 220 1.86 4.75 19.53
C LEU A 220 3.18 3.99 19.42
N SER A 221 3.66 3.45 20.54
CA SER A 221 4.91 2.69 20.57
C SER A 221 4.78 1.39 19.76
N PRO A 222 5.88 0.87 19.20
CA PRO A 222 5.86 -0.43 18.55
C PRO A 222 5.26 -1.54 19.43
N GLY A 223 4.44 -2.41 18.87
CA GLY A 223 3.81 -3.51 19.60
C GLY A 223 2.69 -4.19 18.82
N ILE A 224 2.04 -5.18 19.45
CA ILE A 224 0.87 -5.86 18.87
C ILE A 224 -0.39 -5.23 19.46
N TYR A 225 -1.27 -4.74 18.60
CA TYR A 225 -2.47 -4.03 18.99
C TYR A 225 -3.74 -4.80 18.64
N TYR A 226 -4.76 -4.65 19.47
CA TYR A 226 -6.08 -5.22 19.25
C TYR A 226 -7.16 -4.16 19.42
N LEU A 227 -8.05 -4.07 18.43
CA LEU A 227 -9.31 -3.34 18.53
C LEU A 227 -10.40 -4.31 18.99
N THR A 228 -11.05 -3.99 20.10
CA THR A 228 -12.24 -4.69 20.58
C THR A 228 -13.46 -3.84 20.29
N ILE A 229 -14.51 -4.46 19.74
CA ILE A 229 -15.81 -3.82 19.55
C ILE A 229 -16.83 -4.63 20.36
N GLU A 230 -17.47 -4.01 21.35
CA GLU A 230 -18.37 -4.67 22.30
C GLU A 230 -19.82 -4.25 22.07
N ASN A 231 -20.71 -5.23 22.06
CA ASN A 231 -22.14 -5.06 21.99
C ASN A 231 -22.79 -5.34 23.35
N ASN A 232 -23.23 -4.27 24.04
CA ASN A 232 -23.86 -4.36 25.35
C ASN A 232 -25.39 -4.53 25.32
N HIS A 233 -25.96 -4.81 24.14
CA HIS A 233 -27.40 -4.98 23.96
C HIS A 233 -27.81 -6.44 23.85
N SER A 234 -29.11 -6.70 24.07
CA SER A 234 -29.73 -8.02 23.88
C SER A 234 -29.95 -8.44 22.43
N THR A 235 -29.65 -7.56 21.47
CA THR A 235 -29.80 -7.78 20.03
C THR A 235 -28.44 -7.71 19.34
N PRO A 236 -28.22 -8.42 18.22
CA PRO A 236 -26.97 -8.31 17.46
C PRO A 236 -26.72 -6.89 16.97
N ALA A 237 -25.46 -6.43 17.05
CA ALA A 237 -25.02 -5.15 16.50
C ALA A 237 -24.36 -5.39 15.14
N LEU A 238 -24.85 -4.72 14.09
CA LEU A 238 -24.15 -4.64 12.81
C LEU A 238 -23.26 -3.41 12.84
N VAL A 239 -21.97 -3.61 12.58
CA VAL A 239 -20.95 -2.57 12.65
C VAL A 239 -20.18 -2.56 11.35
N TYR A 240 -19.99 -1.38 10.78
CA TYR A 240 -18.89 -1.13 9.87
C TYR A 240 -17.78 -0.47 10.67
N PHE A 241 -16.57 -1.02 10.62
CA PHE A 241 -15.40 -0.40 11.22
C PHE A 241 -14.33 -0.21 10.16
N MET A 242 -13.49 0.78 10.39
CA MET A 242 -12.32 1.06 9.58
C MET A 242 -11.15 1.43 10.47
N TYR A 243 -9.95 1.00 10.13
CA TYR A 243 -8.73 1.54 10.70
C TYR A 243 -7.65 1.75 9.65
N LYS A 244 -6.76 2.71 9.91
CA LYS A 244 -5.58 2.98 9.08
C LYS A 244 -4.34 3.16 9.95
N VAL A 245 -3.28 2.42 9.62
CA VAL A 245 -1.97 2.49 10.28
C VAL A 245 -1.06 3.40 9.49
N TYR A 246 -0.39 4.32 10.17
CA TYR A 246 0.60 5.23 9.60
C TYR A 246 1.93 5.04 10.34
N PRO A 247 2.79 4.10 9.91
CA PRO A 247 4.10 3.95 10.50
C PRO A 247 4.94 5.21 10.27
N GLU A 248 5.81 5.55 11.21
CA GLU A 248 6.78 6.65 11.03
C GLU A 248 7.81 6.30 9.95
N TYR A 249 8.16 5.01 9.87
CA TYR A 249 9.01 4.43 8.84
C TYR A 249 8.73 2.93 8.70
N VAL A 250 9.03 2.35 7.55
CA VAL A 250 9.09 0.89 7.40
C VAL A 250 10.30 0.36 8.14
N ASN A 251 10.16 -0.71 8.90
CA ASN A 251 11.28 -1.38 9.55
C ASN A 251 11.70 -2.60 8.72
N PRO A 252 12.88 -2.57 8.06
CA PRO A 252 13.36 -3.68 7.22
C PRO A 252 13.49 -5.01 7.95
N PHE A 253 13.66 -4.99 9.28
CA PHE A 253 13.93 -6.20 10.06
C PHE A 253 12.68 -7.00 10.44
N ILE A 254 11.46 -6.53 10.13
CA ILE A 254 10.24 -7.25 10.57
C ILE A 254 10.13 -8.63 9.93
N TYR A 255 10.25 -8.74 8.60
CA TYR A 255 10.15 -10.04 7.93
C TYR A 255 11.18 -11.05 8.43
N PRO A 256 12.48 -10.70 8.51
CA PRO A 256 13.45 -11.58 9.14
C PRO A 256 13.10 -11.96 10.58
N MET A 257 12.62 -11.01 11.39
CA MET A 257 12.20 -11.29 12.77
C MET A 257 11.03 -12.27 12.84
N LEU A 258 10.03 -12.14 11.95
CA LEU A 258 8.91 -13.09 11.81
C LEU A 258 9.38 -14.48 11.37
N ARG A 259 10.50 -14.57 10.63
CA ARG A 259 11.18 -15.82 10.23
C ARG A 259 12.24 -16.29 11.25
N SER A 260 12.22 -15.78 12.49
CA SER A 260 13.21 -16.06 13.57
C SER A 260 14.66 -15.64 13.30
N GLY A 261 14.91 -14.92 12.20
CA GLY A 261 16.26 -14.49 11.78
C GLY A 261 17.18 -15.63 11.32
N ALA A 262 16.64 -16.84 11.14
CA ALA A 262 17.45 -18.02 10.82
C ALA A 262 17.89 -18.08 9.35
N TYR A 263 17.15 -17.43 8.47
CA TYR A 263 17.38 -17.38 7.03
C TYR A 263 16.77 -16.11 6.44
N ALA A 264 17.40 -15.58 5.40
CA ALA A 264 16.91 -14.46 4.61
C ALA A 264 17.45 -14.57 3.17
N PRO A 265 16.81 -13.93 2.19
CA PRO A 265 17.48 -13.57 0.94
C PRO A 265 18.66 -12.67 1.27
N MET A 266 19.86 -12.96 0.76
CA MET A 266 21.08 -12.24 1.14
C MET A 266 21.73 -11.59 -0.08
N GLY A 267 22.13 -10.33 0.06
CA GLY A 267 22.70 -9.54 -1.02
C GLY A 267 22.71 -8.06 -0.68
N ILE A 268 22.15 -7.23 -1.56
CA ILE A 268 22.07 -5.79 -1.35
C ILE A 268 20.64 -5.30 -1.63
N ALA A 269 20.03 -4.63 -0.66
CA ALA A 269 18.67 -4.08 -0.78
C ALA A 269 18.59 -2.65 -0.28
N SER A 270 17.63 -1.90 -0.79
CA SER A 270 17.33 -0.52 -0.41
C SER A 270 15.85 -0.36 -0.10
N TYR A 271 15.53 -0.08 1.16
CA TYR A 271 14.16 0.05 1.68
C TYR A 271 13.67 1.51 1.78
N GLY A 272 14.45 2.48 1.29
CA GLY A 272 14.11 3.89 1.49
C GLY A 272 14.31 4.39 2.93
N VAL A 273 15.10 3.67 3.74
CA VAL A 273 15.33 3.96 5.17
C VAL A 273 16.81 4.16 5.43
N ILE A 274 17.16 5.25 6.11
CA ILE A 274 18.52 5.57 6.58
C ILE A 274 18.52 5.40 8.09
N ASN A 275 19.47 4.61 8.61
CA ASN A 275 19.71 4.49 10.05
C ASN A 275 21.10 5.03 10.38
N GLN A 276 21.18 6.32 10.73
CA GLN A 276 22.42 6.97 11.14
C GLN A 276 22.52 6.99 12.66
N SER A 277 23.29 6.05 13.22
CA SER A 277 23.54 5.94 14.66
C SER A 277 22.27 5.86 15.52
N GLY A 278 21.24 5.15 15.02
CA GLY A 278 19.95 5.00 15.70
C GLY A 278 18.94 6.10 15.38
N ILE A 279 19.33 7.16 14.66
CA ILE A 279 18.39 8.14 14.11
C ILE A 279 17.91 7.61 12.76
N ILE A 280 16.61 7.37 12.67
CA ILE A 280 15.96 6.82 11.48
C ILE A 280 15.31 7.96 10.70
N THR A 281 15.61 8.02 9.41
CA THR A 281 14.96 8.94 8.45
C THR A 281 14.61 8.17 7.19
N THR A 282 13.56 8.61 6.49
CA THR A 282 13.12 8.00 5.24
C THR A 282 13.53 8.83 4.04
N TYR A 283 13.59 8.19 2.88
CA TYR A 283 13.67 8.85 1.58
C TYR A 283 12.83 8.10 0.56
N THR A 284 12.57 8.75 -0.56
CA THR A 284 11.86 8.17 -1.70
C THR A 284 12.68 8.36 -2.97
N VAL A 285 12.81 7.29 -3.75
CA VAL A 285 13.34 7.30 -5.11
C VAL A 285 12.22 6.89 -6.05
N LEU A 286 11.98 7.72 -7.07
CA LEU A 286 11.14 7.39 -8.22
C LEU A 286 12.08 7.31 -9.42
N THR A 287 12.06 6.19 -10.13
CA THR A 287 12.93 5.95 -11.29
C THR A 287 12.16 5.13 -12.32
N ASN A 288 12.50 5.28 -13.59
CA ASN A 288 12.00 4.41 -14.65
C ASN A 288 12.92 3.21 -14.92
N SER A 289 14.06 3.13 -14.22
CA SER A 289 15.02 2.07 -14.41
C SER A 289 15.87 1.77 -13.16
N ILE A 290 16.10 0.48 -12.92
CA ILE A 290 16.97 -0.06 -11.89
C ILE A 290 17.90 -1.09 -12.53
N ILE A 291 19.18 -1.07 -12.13
CA ILE A 291 20.15 -2.09 -12.55
C ILE A 291 20.76 -2.81 -11.35
N GLY A 292 20.90 -4.12 -11.52
CA GLY A 292 21.68 -4.98 -10.66
C GLY A 292 22.97 -5.41 -11.33
N PHE A 293 24.13 -5.15 -10.74
CA PHE A 293 25.41 -5.68 -11.17
C PHE A 293 25.71 -6.98 -10.42
N GLY A 294 26.16 -8.01 -11.14
CA GLY A 294 26.67 -9.24 -10.54
C GLY A 294 27.99 -9.65 -11.17
N ASN A 295 28.95 -10.09 -10.36
CA ASN A 295 30.19 -10.74 -10.79
C ASN A 295 30.46 -11.96 -9.91
N ILE A 296 30.13 -13.14 -10.41
CA ILE A 296 30.19 -14.41 -9.68
C ILE A 296 31.48 -15.15 -10.05
N THR A 297 32.39 -15.30 -9.09
CA THR A 297 33.66 -16.03 -9.28
C THR A 297 33.57 -17.49 -8.88
N SER A 298 32.64 -17.85 -8.00
CA SER A 298 32.31 -19.25 -7.67
C SER A 298 30.90 -19.34 -7.11
N ILE A 299 30.15 -20.38 -7.49
CA ILE A 299 28.81 -20.68 -6.97
C ILE A 299 28.59 -22.19 -6.95
N LEU A 300 28.09 -22.70 -5.82
CA LEU A 300 27.62 -24.07 -5.66
C LEU A 300 26.52 -24.08 -4.60
N ALA A 301 25.30 -24.33 -5.04
CA ALA A 301 24.13 -24.50 -4.18
C ALA A 301 23.85 -25.99 -3.98
N TYR A 302 23.47 -26.38 -2.76
CA TYR A 302 23.02 -27.74 -2.51
C TYR A 302 22.07 -27.83 -1.32
N ASN A 303 20.81 -28.18 -1.58
CA ASN A 303 19.80 -28.50 -0.57
C ASN A 303 19.10 -29.82 -0.89
N THR A 304 19.25 -30.81 -0.01
CA THR A 304 18.67 -32.15 -0.21
C THR A 304 17.15 -32.18 -0.16
N SER A 305 16.51 -31.22 0.52
CA SER A 305 15.05 -31.15 0.67
C SER A 305 14.37 -30.29 -0.40
N ALA A 306 15.12 -29.63 -1.29
CA ALA A 306 14.53 -28.83 -2.38
C ALA A 306 13.52 -29.61 -3.25
N PRO A 307 13.70 -30.91 -3.56
CA PRO A 307 12.71 -31.67 -4.32
C PRO A 307 11.34 -31.78 -3.64
N GLU A 308 11.25 -31.62 -2.31
CA GLU A 308 9.98 -31.66 -1.56
C GLU A 308 9.06 -30.48 -1.93
N VAL A 309 9.63 -29.38 -2.43
CA VAL A 309 8.92 -28.20 -2.94
C VAL A 309 9.02 -28.07 -4.47
N GLY A 310 9.43 -29.13 -5.17
CA GLY A 310 9.48 -29.19 -6.62
C GLY A 310 10.67 -28.45 -7.26
N VAL A 311 11.77 -28.26 -6.52
CA VAL A 311 12.97 -27.53 -6.95
C VAL A 311 14.17 -28.49 -7.02
N SER A 312 15.10 -28.32 -7.97
CA SER A 312 16.32 -29.15 -8.01
C SER A 312 17.21 -28.89 -6.79
N PRO A 313 17.89 -29.91 -6.24
CA PRO A 313 18.83 -29.71 -5.13
C PRO A 313 19.95 -28.71 -5.40
N TYR A 314 20.27 -28.44 -6.67
CA TYR A 314 21.41 -27.61 -7.08
C TYR A 314 20.99 -26.22 -7.60
N GLU A 315 19.71 -25.87 -7.44
CA GLU A 315 19.19 -24.56 -7.82
C GLU A 315 19.47 -23.49 -6.76
N ALA A 316 19.71 -22.28 -7.23
CA ALA A 316 19.71 -21.05 -6.45
C ALA A 316 19.34 -19.90 -7.38
N SER A 317 18.75 -18.82 -6.84
CA SER A 317 18.41 -17.64 -7.63
C SER A 317 19.27 -16.44 -7.26
N LEU A 318 19.45 -15.53 -8.21
CA LEU A 318 19.79 -14.12 -7.97
C LEU A 318 18.65 -13.28 -8.53
N GLN A 319 17.96 -12.54 -7.67
CA GLN A 319 16.72 -11.83 -8.01
C GLN A 319 16.95 -10.33 -7.94
N LEU A 320 16.70 -9.62 -9.04
CA LEU A 320 16.51 -8.17 -9.06
C LEU A 320 15.01 -7.87 -8.93
N ASN A 321 14.58 -7.53 -7.73
CA ASN A 321 13.18 -7.21 -7.44
C ASN A 321 13.02 -5.71 -7.21
N ALA A 322 11.88 -5.15 -7.63
CA ALA A 322 11.50 -3.77 -7.34
C ALA A 322 9.98 -3.59 -7.34
N MET A 323 9.48 -2.55 -6.68
CA MET A 323 8.06 -2.18 -6.75
C MET A 323 7.79 -1.18 -7.87
N LEU A 324 6.76 -1.44 -8.68
CA LEU A 324 6.21 -0.54 -9.69
C LEU A 324 4.90 0.05 -9.18
N VAL A 325 4.77 1.38 -9.22
CA VAL A 325 3.51 2.08 -8.94
C VAL A 325 3.00 2.72 -10.23
N VAL A 326 1.71 2.57 -10.49
CA VAL A 326 1.00 3.14 -11.63
C VAL A 326 -0.13 4.02 -11.12
N ASP A 327 -0.16 5.26 -11.56
CA ASP A 327 -1.28 6.19 -11.36
C ASP A 327 -2.21 6.13 -12.57
N SER A 328 -3.45 5.75 -12.32
CA SER A 328 -4.49 5.57 -13.33
C SER A 328 -5.70 6.39 -12.93
N ASN A 329 -5.80 7.59 -13.52
CA ASN A 329 -6.88 8.55 -13.24
C ASN A 329 -7.08 8.84 -11.73
N GLY A 330 -5.99 8.93 -10.96
CA GLY A 330 -5.99 9.21 -9.53
C GLY A 330 -5.99 7.96 -8.62
N SER A 331 -6.20 6.77 -9.18
CA SER A 331 -6.09 5.48 -8.48
C SER A 331 -4.66 4.97 -8.59
N LEU A 332 -4.11 4.48 -7.47
CA LEU A 332 -2.78 3.87 -7.46
C LEU A 332 -2.86 2.35 -7.50
N TYR A 333 -2.13 1.76 -8.45
CA TYR A 333 -1.93 0.33 -8.57
C TYR A 333 -0.47 0.01 -8.29
N THR A 334 -0.21 -1.03 -7.50
CA THR A 334 1.16 -1.46 -7.17
C THR A 334 1.40 -2.86 -7.72
N TYR A 335 2.49 -3.02 -8.45
CA TYR A 335 2.95 -4.27 -9.03
C TYR A 335 4.36 -4.57 -8.54
N TRP A 336 4.71 -5.85 -8.52
CA TRP A 336 6.02 -6.32 -8.06
C TRP A 336 6.70 -7.12 -9.18
N PRO A 337 7.42 -6.45 -10.09
CA PRO A 337 8.29 -7.10 -11.07
C PRO A 337 9.54 -7.74 -10.44
N GLN A 338 9.85 -8.95 -10.89
CA GLN A 338 11.02 -9.73 -10.49
C GLN A 338 11.82 -10.14 -11.74
N ASN A 339 13.07 -9.71 -11.86
CA ASN A 339 14.00 -10.15 -12.91
C ASN A 339 14.99 -11.16 -12.30
N VAL A 340 14.85 -12.44 -12.66
CA VAL A 340 15.43 -13.56 -11.89
C VAL A 340 16.39 -14.37 -12.75
N LEU A 341 17.58 -14.63 -12.20
CA LEU A 341 18.51 -15.62 -12.71
C LEU A 341 18.42 -16.88 -11.86
N ILE A 342 17.96 -17.99 -12.43
CA ILE A 342 17.93 -19.30 -11.76
C ILE A 342 19.16 -20.10 -12.19
N PHE A 343 20.09 -20.33 -11.26
CA PHE A 343 21.33 -21.06 -11.50
C PHE A 343 21.16 -22.55 -11.22
N PHE A 344 21.44 -23.37 -12.22
CA PHE A 344 21.66 -24.80 -12.05
C PHE A 344 23.15 -25.06 -11.83
N THR A 345 23.57 -25.03 -10.57
CA THR A 345 25.00 -24.91 -10.22
C THR A 345 25.83 -26.15 -10.55
N ASN A 346 25.21 -27.32 -10.69
CA ASN A 346 25.88 -28.56 -11.14
C ASN A 346 26.03 -28.65 -12.67
N GLN A 347 25.22 -27.90 -13.43
CA GLN A 347 25.19 -27.93 -14.90
C GLN A 347 25.93 -26.75 -15.52
N SER A 348 26.24 -25.71 -14.73
CA SER A 348 26.77 -24.43 -15.23
C SER A 348 25.82 -23.76 -16.24
N GLU A 349 24.53 -23.83 -15.93
CA GLU A 349 23.44 -23.23 -16.69
C GLU A 349 22.72 -22.18 -15.82
N VAL A 350 22.25 -21.11 -16.46
CA VAL A 350 21.41 -20.08 -15.85
C VAL A 350 20.17 -19.87 -16.71
N GLU A 351 19.01 -20.00 -16.12
CA GLU A 351 17.72 -19.69 -16.73
C GLU A 351 17.35 -18.22 -16.44
N LEU A 352 16.90 -17.51 -17.48
CA LEU A 352 16.37 -16.16 -17.39
C LEU A 352 14.86 -16.25 -17.17
N HIS A 353 14.44 -16.02 -15.93
CA HIS A 353 13.05 -16.08 -15.52
C HIS A 353 12.58 -14.70 -15.05
N ASP A 354 11.29 -14.44 -15.16
CA ASP A 354 10.67 -13.27 -14.56
C ASP A 354 9.29 -13.59 -13.99
N ASN A 355 8.83 -12.74 -13.07
CA ASN A 355 7.47 -12.72 -12.61
C ASN A 355 6.99 -11.27 -12.45
N VAL A 356 5.68 -11.05 -12.53
CA VAL A 356 5.03 -9.82 -12.09
C VAL A 356 3.82 -10.16 -11.24
N LEU A 357 3.79 -9.67 -10.01
CA LEU A 357 2.67 -9.84 -9.08
C LEU A 357 1.88 -8.53 -8.97
N ASN A 358 0.57 -8.63 -8.73
CA ASN A 358 -0.27 -7.48 -8.38
C ASN A 358 -0.42 -7.41 -6.85
N VAL A 359 0.11 -6.34 -6.26
CA VAL A 359 0.16 -6.12 -4.81
C VAL A 359 -0.65 -4.89 -4.39
N THR A 360 -1.63 -4.50 -5.20
CA THR A 360 -2.49 -3.32 -5.00
C THR A 360 -3.44 -3.46 -3.78
N GLY A 361 -3.77 -4.67 -3.36
CA GLY A 361 -4.80 -4.90 -2.34
C GLY A 361 -5.07 -6.39 -2.06
N ASP A 362 -6.00 -6.68 -1.14
CA ASP A 362 -6.58 -8.02 -1.03
C ASP A 362 -7.25 -8.44 -2.33
N ASN A 363 -7.07 -9.71 -2.69
CA ASN A 363 -7.62 -10.31 -3.90
C ASN A 363 -7.20 -9.60 -5.20
N ALA A 364 -6.17 -8.77 -5.16
CA ALA A 364 -5.56 -8.22 -6.36
C ALA A 364 -4.98 -9.39 -7.18
N THR A 365 -5.52 -9.61 -8.37
CA THR A 365 -5.09 -10.68 -9.26
C THR A 365 -4.72 -10.11 -10.62
N LEU A 366 -3.87 -10.85 -11.33
CA LEU A 366 -3.67 -10.67 -12.76
C LEU A 366 -4.52 -11.68 -13.53
N THR A 367 -4.81 -11.35 -14.78
CA THR A 367 -5.43 -12.23 -15.76
C THR A 367 -4.69 -12.10 -17.09
N ASN A 368 -4.83 -13.07 -17.99
CA ASN A 368 -4.27 -12.99 -19.34
C ASN A 368 -4.81 -11.82 -20.19
N ASN A 369 -5.80 -11.09 -19.71
CA ASN A 369 -6.30 -9.87 -20.34
C ASN A 369 -5.73 -8.60 -19.70
N SER A 370 -5.32 -8.64 -18.43
CA SER A 370 -4.78 -7.48 -17.71
C SER A 370 -3.28 -7.31 -17.89
N ILE A 371 -2.57 -8.37 -18.29
CA ILE A 371 -1.14 -8.36 -18.53
C ILE A 371 -0.79 -9.36 -19.63
N THR A 372 0.07 -8.96 -20.56
CA THR A 372 0.44 -9.81 -21.71
C THR A 372 1.90 -9.65 -22.09
N SER A 373 2.46 -10.73 -22.63
CA SER A 373 3.77 -10.76 -23.27
C SER A 373 3.80 -11.87 -24.34
N PRO A 374 4.67 -11.79 -25.36
CA PRO A 374 4.97 -12.92 -26.24
C PRO A 374 5.54 -14.16 -25.53
N ASN A 375 6.20 -14.00 -24.38
CA ASN A 375 6.96 -15.07 -23.71
C ASN A 375 6.26 -15.67 -22.48
N GLY A 376 5.12 -15.14 -22.07
CA GLY A 376 4.53 -15.53 -20.79
C GLY A 376 3.01 -15.45 -20.75
N TYR A 377 2.48 -15.89 -19.61
CA TYR A 377 1.06 -15.86 -19.32
C TYR A 377 0.84 -15.82 -17.81
N VAL A 378 -0.39 -15.52 -17.41
CA VAL A 378 -0.79 -15.54 -16.01
C VAL A 378 -1.10 -16.96 -15.54
N TYR A 379 -0.41 -17.38 -14.49
CA TYR A 379 -0.64 -18.61 -13.75
C TYR A 379 -0.77 -18.30 -12.25
N ASN A 380 -1.74 -18.89 -11.55
CA ASN A 380 -1.97 -18.64 -10.12
C ASN A 380 -2.04 -17.15 -9.73
N ASN A 381 -2.69 -16.32 -10.56
CA ASN A 381 -2.91 -14.87 -10.37
C ASN A 381 -1.68 -13.96 -10.51
N TYR A 382 -0.53 -14.49 -10.92
CA TYR A 382 0.65 -13.70 -11.28
C TYR A 382 1.15 -14.05 -12.68
N TYR A 383 1.86 -13.12 -13.31
CA TYR A 383 2.48 -13.33 -14.61
C TYR A 383 3.86 -13.95 -14.44
N GLY A 384 4.26 -14.80 -15.39
CA GLY A 384 5.66 -15.19 -15.60
C GLY A 384 5.91 -15.60 -17.06
N ASN A 385 7.18 -15.60 -17.48
CA ASN A 385 7.64 -15.93 -18.84
C ASN A 385 7.60 -17.44 -19.18
N TYR A 386 6.52 -18.13 -18.79
CA TYR A 386 6.38 -19.58 -18.89
C TYR A 386 6.32 -20.18 -20.31
N LEU A 387 6.14 -19.39 -21.36
CA LEU A 387 6.23 -19.89 -22.74
C LEU A 387 7.68 -19.99 -23.20
N ASN A 388 8.53 -19.10 -22.69
CA ASN A 388 9.93 -19.01 -23.10
C ASN A 388 10.78 -18.39 -21.98
N ALA A 389 11.42 -19.25 -21.20
CA ALA A 389 12.47 -18.90 -20.24
C ALA A 389 13.83 -19.33 -20.83
N PRO A 390 14.63 -18.40 -21.41
CA PRO A 390 15.89 -18.76 -22.05
C PRO A 390 16.90 -19.32 -21.06
N ILE A 391 17.59 -20.40 -21.45
CA ILE A 391 18.70 -20.97 -20.67
C ILE A 391 20.03 -20.64 -21.35
N LEU A 392 20.98 -20.10 -20.59
CA LEU A 392 22.31 -19.73 -21.03
C LEU A 392 23.38 -20.56 -20.29
N PRO A 393 24.42 -21.05 -20.97
CA PRO A 393 25.58 -21.59 -20.28
C PRO A 393 26.43 -20.47 -19.68
N TYR A 394 26.93 -20.67 -18.45
CA TYR A 394 27.86 -19.75 -17.80
C TYR A 394 29.17 -20.43 -17.39
N ARG A 395 30.20 -19.62 -17.22
CA ARG A 395 31.53 -19.99 -16.72
C ARG A 395 31.98 -18.86 -15.80
N THR A 396 32.54 -19.21 -14.65
CA THR A 396 33.06 -18.20 -13.73
C THR A 396 34.47 -17.75 -14.14
N PRO A 397 34.84 -16.46 -13.95
CA PRO A 397 33.98 -15.38 -13.48
C PRO A 397 32.87 -15.06 -14.49
N PHE A 398 31.65 -14.91 -13.98
CA PHE A 398 30.44 -14.61 -14.73
C PHE A 398 29.92 -13.24 -14.28
N ALA A 399 30.07 -12.22 -15.13
CA ALA A 399 29.71 -10.85 -14.78
C ALA A 399 28.67 -10.28 -15.75
N PHE A 400 27.69 -9.55 -15.22
CA PHE A 400 26.54 -9.06 -15.96
C PHE A 400 25.85 -7.87 -15.28
N TYR A 401 25.01 -7.18 -16.05
CA TYR A 401 23.94 -6.33 -15.53
C TYR A 401 22.58 -7.02 -15.73
N LEU A 402 21.77 -7.07 -14.68
CA LEU A 402 20.32 -7.22 -14.78
C LEU A 402 19.70 -5.84 -14.87
N ILE A 403 18.75 -5.67 -15.78
CA ILE A 403 18.14 -4.39 -16.11
C ILE A 403 16.63 -4.55 -16.05
N LEU A 404 15.99 -3.69 -15.26
CA LEU A 404 14.54 -3.57 -15.16
C LEU A 404 14.18 -2.15 -15.55
N ASN A 405 13.39 -1.99 -16.62
CA ASN A 405 12.85 -0.67 -17.00
C ASN A 405 11.32 -0.70 -17.07
N GLU A 406 10.72 0.45 -16.84
CA GLU A 406 9.30 0.72 -17.08
C GLU A 406 9.11 1.94 -17.99
N SER A 407 7.99 1.97 -18.71
CA SER A 407 7.54 3.12 -19.47
C SER A 407 6.04 3.09 -19.73
N ILE A 408 5.40 4.25 -19.76
CA ILE A 408 4.02 4.41 -20.24
C ILE A 408 3.96 4.23 -21.76
N VAL A 409 3.01 3.40 -22.22
CA VAL A 409 2.58 3.28 -23.61
C VAL A 409 1.20 3.92 -23.72
N GLU A 410 1.16 5.13 -24.29
CA GLU A 410 -0.05 5.96 -24.34
C GLU A 410 -1.25 5.20 -24.92
N GLY A 411 -2.37 5.26 -24.19
CA GLY A 411 -3.63 4.61 -24.55
C GLY A 411 -3.63 3.08 -24.44
N GLN A 412 -2.55 2.46 -23.94
CA GLN A 412 -2.43 1.01 -23.77
C GLN A 412 -2.15 0.62 -22.32
N GLY A 413 -1.17 1.24 -21.67
CA GLY A 413 -0.80 0.96 -20.28
C GLY A 413 0.69 1.08 -20.00
N VAL A 414 1.22 0.22 -19.15
CA VAL A 414 2.61 0.29 -18.68
C VAL A 414 3.41 -0.89 -19.22
N GLN A 415 4.49 -0.60 -19.91
CA GLN A 415 5.42 -1.59 -20.43
C GLN A 415 6.58 -1.79 -19.45
N ILE A 416 6.88 -3.05 -19.14
CA ILE A 416 8.05 -3.48 -18.37
C ILE A 416 8.99 -4.24 -19.30
N THR A 417 10.30 -4.01 -19.18
CA THR A 417 11.31 -4.78 -19.91
C THR A 417 12.25 -5.47 -18.94
N MET A 418 12.43 -6.78 -19.16
CA MET A 418 13.37 -7.63 -18.42
C MET A 418 14.57 -7.92 -19.33
N ALA A 419 15.76 -7.52 -18.90
CA ALA A 419 16.95 -7.69 -19.71
C ALA A 419 18.20 -8.06 -18.90
N ILE A 420 19.17 -8.64 -19.60
CA ILE A 420 20.52 -8.94 -19.11
C ILE A 420 21.57 -8.43 -20.11
N GLU A 421 22.66 -7.88 -19.62
CA GLU A 421 23.87 -7.61 -20.41
C GLU A 421 25.04 -8.39 -19.82
N VAL A 422 25.52 -9.42 -20.52
CA VAL A 422 26.66 -10.23 -20.07
C VAL A 422 27.97 -9.53 -20.43
N LEU A 423 28.78 -9.23 -19.42
CA LEU A 423 30.08 -8.57 -19.52
C LEU A 423 31.24 -9.57 -19.55
N GLN A 424 31.10 -10.68 -18.83
CA GLN A 424 32.12 -11.71 -18.69
C GLN A 424 31.49 -13.10 -18.59
N ASN A 425 32.04 -14.07 -19.32
CA ASN A 425 31.66 -15.49 -19.23
C ASN A 425 32.92 -16.35 -19.32
N GLY A 426 33.61 -16.54 -18.19
CA GLY A 426 34.96 -17.10 -18.09
C GLY A 426 36.06 -16.11 -18.52
N SER A 427 35.82 -15.38 -19.61
CA SER A 427 36.65 -14.27 -20.08
C SER A 427 35.79 -13.07 -20.44
N VAL A 428 36.38 -11.86 -20.38
CA VAL A 428 35.68 -10.61 -20.71
C VAL A 428 35.20 -10.66 -22.16
N LEU A 429 33.93 -10.29 -22.38
CA LEU A 429 33.34 -10.28 -23.71
C LEU A 429 33.68 -8.98 -24.43
N ASN A 430 34.02 -9.10 -25.72
CA ASN A 430 34.21 -7.93 -26.58
C ASN A 430 32.84 -7.45 -27.08
N ASN A 431 32.50 -6.19 -26.80
CA ASN A 431 31.21 -5.57 -27.16
C ASN A 431 30.00 -6.30 -26.55
N PRO A 432 29.84 -6.28 -25.21
CA PRO A 432 28.63 -6.79 -24.56
C PRO A 432 27.38 -6.11 -25.14
N ARG A 433 26.26 -6.84 -25.13
CA ARG A 433 24.98 -6.36 -25.64
C ARG A 433 23.89 -6.69 -24.64
N VAL A 434 22.97 -5.75 -24.49
CA VAL A 434 21.72 -5.96 -23.77
C VAL A 434 20.87 -6.97 -24.55
N TYR A 435 20.44 -8.02 -23.86
CA TYR A 435 19.47 -9.00 -24.31
C TYR A 435 18.20 -8.85 -23.48
N THR A 436 17.18 -8.24 -24.08
CA THR A 436 15.82 -8.21 -23.53
C THR A 436 15.17 -9.55 -23.79
N PHE A 437 14.99 -10.34 -22.73
CA PHE A 437 14.37 -11.66 -22.83
C PHE A 437 12.86 -11.59 -22.65
N ASP A 438 12.35 -10.56 -21.98
CA ASP A 438 10.91 -10.33 -21.89
C ASP A 438 10.47 -8.88 -21.99
N THR A 439 9.28 -8.68 -22.55
CA THR A 439 8.61 -7.39 -22.72
C THR A 439 7.14 -7.57 -22.39
N ILE A 440 6.75 -6.98 -21.27
CA ILE A 440 5.46 -7.22 -20.62
C ILE A 440 4.65 -5.93 -20.70
N LEU A 441 3.38 -6.02 -21.10
CA LEU A 441 2.45 -4.90 -21.08
C LEU A 441 1.37 -5.16 -20.04
N ILE A 442 1.30 -4.31 -19.03
CA ILE A 442 0.15 -4.20 -18.13
C ILE A 442 -0.87 -3.31 -18.84
N HIS A 443 -2.07 -3.85 -19.10
CA HIS A 443 -3.14 -3.15 -19.82
C HIS A 443 -3.86 -2.19 -18.87
N ASP A 444 -3.62 -0.91 -19.07
CA ASP A 444 -4.28 0.18 -18.36
C ASP A 444 -4.32 1.43 -19.25
N PRO A 445 -5.32 1.59 -20.13
CA PRO A 445 -5.39 2.71 -21.05
C PRO A 445 -5.56 4.07 -20.35
N LEU A 446 -5.82 4.08 -19.04
CA LEU A 446 -5.97 5.27 -18.22
C LEU A 446 -4.70 5.59 -17.41
N ALA A 447 -3.62 4.82 -17.56
CA ALA A 447 -2.36 5.10 -16.89
C ALA A 447 -1.80 6.46 -17.32
N GLU A 448 -1.62 7.36 -16.36
CA GLU A 448 -1.12 8.73 -16.55
C GLU A 448 0.34 8.87 -16.11
N ALA A 449 0.77 8.09 -15.13
CA ALA A 449 2.14 8.06 -14.65
C ALA A 449 2.52 6.67 -14.10
N SER A 450 3.81 6.33 -14.18
CA SER A 450 4.38 5.16 -13.54
C SER A 450 5.80 5.42 -13.05
N ALA A 451 6.24 4.64 -12.07
CA ALA A 451 7.62 4.65 -11.58
C ALA A 451 7.94 3.35 -10.85
N LEU A 452 9.19 2.89 -10.96
CA LEU A 452 9.79 2.01 -9.96
C LEU A 452 10.07 2.84 -8.69
N VAL A 453 9.64 2.33 -7.54
CA VAL A 453 9.57 3.07 -6.28
C VAL A 453 10.38 2.39 -5.19
N VAL A 454 11.28 3.15 -4.58
CA VAL A 454 11.85 2.84 -3.27
C VAL A 454 11.39 3.89 -2.27
N SER A 455 10.77 3.50 -1.15
CA SER A 455 10.27 4.44 -0.15
C SER A 455 10.18 3.84 1.26
N GLY A 456 10.77 4.55 2.23
CA GLY A 456 10.71 4.15 3.63
C GLY A 456 9.45 4.61 4.37
N ASN A 457 8.54 5.32 3.71
CA ASN A 457 7.41 6.01 4.36
C ASN A 457 6.19 5.11 4.63
N ALA A 458 6.03 4.03 3.88
CA ALA A 458 4.87 3.16 3.99
C ALA A 458 5.20 1.77 3.45
N TYR A 459 4.46 0.78 3.93
CA TYR A 459 4.41 -0.53 3.32
C TYR A 459 3.42 -0.52 2.14
N THR A 460 3.57 -1.46 1.21
CA THR A 460 2.58 -1.66 0.14
C THR A 460 1.25 -2.11 0.74
N PRO A 461 0.11 -1.79 0.11
CA PRO A 461 -1.22 -2.17 0.59
C PRO A 461 -1.55 -3.65 0.27
N VAL A 462 -0.62 -4.61 0.42
CA VAL A 462 -0.97 -6.02 0.19
C VAL A 462 -2.12 -6.46 1.08
N GLY A 463 -2.94 -7.35 0.57
CA GLY A 463 -4.09 -7.86 1.27
C GLY A 463 -3.86 -8.38 2.69
N ALA A 464 -4.85 -8.35 3.57
CA ALA A 464 -4.83 -8.84 4.94
C ALA A 464 -4.67 -10.35 5.11
N HIS A 465 -4.77 -11.12 4.03
CA HIS A 465 -4.26 -12.50 4.03
C HIS A 465 -2.73 -12.54 4.15
N SER A 466 -2.05 -11.45 3.78
CA SER A 466 -0.67 -11.19 4.15
C SER A 466 -0.63 -10.65 5.56
N ILE A 467 0.27 -11.20 6.35
CA ILE A 467 0.42 -10.81 7.76
C ILE A 467 0.99 -9.38 7.91
N ILE A 468 1.67 -8.89 6.87
CA ILE A 468 2.28 -7.57 6.76
C ILE A 468 2.36 -7.14 5.29
N GLY A 469 2.37 -5.83 5.07
CA GLY A 469 2.71 -5.15 3.82
C GLY A 469 4.08 -5.55 3.26
N ASN A 470 4.26 -5.55 1.94
CA ASN A 470 5.59 -5.62 1.33
C ASN A 470 6.29 -4.25 1.44
N TYR A 471 7.56 -4.16 1.09
CA TYR A 471 8.26 -2.88 1.07
C TYR A 471 8.17 -2.24 -0.31
N TYR A 472 8.12 -0.91 -0.36
CA TYR A 472 8.53 -0.21 -1.57
C TYR A 472 10.06 -0.20 -1.60
N ASP A 473 10.65 -1.29 -2.09
CA ASP A 473 12.09 -1.49 -2.11
C ASP A 473 12.63 -1.84 -3.50
N ALA A 474 13.96 -1.92 -3.54
CA ALA A 474 14.69 -2.54 -4.62
C ALA A 474 15.76 -3.45 -4.01
N GLU A 475 15.88 -4.66 -4.50
CA GLU A 475 16.82 -5.65 -3.96
C GLU A 475 17.49 -6.44 -5.09
N LEU A 476 18.79 -6.70 -4.93
CA LEU A 476 19.55 -7.68 -5.70
C LEU A 476 20.09 -8.72 -4.72
N VAL A 477 19.39 -9.85 -4.61
CA VAL A 477 19.59 -10.81 -3.52
C VAL A 477 19.64 -12.23 -4.03
N PHE A 478 20.51 -13.03 -3.42
CA PHE A 478 20.49 -14.47 -3.59
C PHE A 478 19.32 -15.08 -2.81
N GLY A 479 18.70 -16.10 -3.39
CA GLY A 479 17.66 -16.92 -2.80
C GLY A 479 17.77 -18.38 -3.24
N GLY A 480 16.80 -19.18 -2.82
CA GLY A 480 16.54 -20.52 -3.32
C GLY A 480 16.07 -20.58 -4.78
N GLY A 481 15.90 -21.79 -5.31
CA GLY A 481 15.53 -22.03 -6.71
C GLY A 481 14.10 -21.59 -7.08
N GLY A 482 13.19 -21.56 -6.10
CA GLY A 482 11.80 -21.15 -6.27
C GLY A 482 10.90 -21.76 -5.19
N ASN A 483 9.58 -21.55 -5.28
CA ASN A 483 8.57 -22.13 -4.38
C ASN A 483 8.86 -21.95 -2.87
N GLY A 484 9.52 -20.84 -2.49
CA GLY A 484 9.90 -20.57 -1.10
C GLY A 484 11.06 -21.43 -0.57
N GLU A 485 11.84 -22.05 -1.46
CA GLU A 485 13.00 -22.86 -1.08
C GLU A 485 14.08 -22.04 -0.36
N ILE A 486 14.71 -22.66 0.64
CA ILE A 486 15.82 -22.10 1.40
C ILE A 486 17.10 -22.83 1.01
N THR A 487 17.85 -22.28 0.06
CA THR A 487 19.05 -22.97 -0.44
C THR A 487 20.24 -22.79 0.48
N THR A 488 21.15 -23.76 0.46
CA THR A 488 22.44 -23.66 1.16
C THR A 488 23.57 -23.51 0.16
N PHE A 489 24.31 -22.41 0.25
CA PHE A 489 25.53 -22.22 -0.54
C PHE A 489 26.69 -23.00 0.09
N LYS A 490 27.20 -23.99 -0.65
CA LYS A 490 28.43 -24.72 -0.32
C LYS A 490 29.67 -23.94 -0.74
N GLN A 491 29.56 -23.20 -1.84
CA GLN A 491 30.56 -22.23 -2.30
C GLN A 491 29.83 -21.02 -2.87
N LEU A 492 30.29 -19.83 -2.51
CA LEU A 492 29.80 -18.56 -3.03
C LEU A 492 30.92 -17.54 -2.88
N SER A 493 31.21 -16.84 -3.96
CA SER A 493 32.07 -15.66 -4.01
C SER A 493 31.58 -14.81 -5.16
N ALA A 494 31.05 -13.64 -4.85
CA ALA A 494 30.51 -12.71 -5.82
C ALA A 494 30.69 -11.26 -5.37
N GLU A 495 30.68 -10.34 -6.33
CA GLU A 495 30.41 -8.92 -6.09
C GLU A 495 29.01 -8.60 -6.63
N LEU A 496 28.21 -7.87 -5.85
CA LEU A 496 26.91 -7.39 -6.27
C LEU A 496 26.86 -5.86 -6.19
N GLY A 497 26.09 -5.23 -7.07
CA GLY A 497 25.78 -3.81 -6.97
C GLY A 497 24.35 -3.49 -7.37
N LEU A 498 23.81 -2.40 -6.83
CA LEU A 498 22.40 -2.03 -7.05
C LEU A 498 22.27 -0.51 -7.21
N TYR A 499 21.68 -0.06 -8.31
CA TYR A 499 21.64 1.34 -8.71
C TYR A 499 20.30 1.71 -9.35
N TYR A 500 19.91 2.98 -9.24
CA TYR A 500 18.76 3.52 -9.95
C TYR A 500 19.18 4.56 -10.99
N TYR A 501 18.39 4.69 -12.05
CA TYR A 501 18.61 5.72 -13.05
C TYR A 501 18.16 7.08 -12.54
N ASN A 502 19.10 8.02 -12.41
CA ASN A 502 18.79 9.39 -12.08
C ASN A 502 18.59 10.20 -13.36
N VAL A 503 17.34 10.54 -13.66
CA VAL A 503 16.96 11.30 -14.86
C VAL A 503 17.58 12.69 -14.92
N THR A 504 17.89 13.30 -13.77
CA THR A 504 18.52 14.63 -13.70
C THR A 504 19.99 14.57 -14.09
N THR A 505 20.70 13.52 -13.69
CA THR A 505 22.12 13.34 -14.04
C THR A 505 22.34 12.53 -15.32
N GLY A 506 21.30 11.84 -15.81
CA GLY A 506 21.37 10.96 -16.98
C GLY A 506 22.29 9.75 -16.75
N SER A 507 22.32 9.21 -15.53
CA SER A 507 23.26 8.13 -15.15
C SER A 507 22.70 7.27 -14.02
N TYR A 508 23.15 6.02 -13.95
CA TYR A 508 22.89 5.17 -12.79
C TYR A 508 23.71 5.61 -11.60
N VAL A 509 23.06 5.77 -10.45
CA VAL A 509 23.69 6.23 -9.20
C VAL A 509 23.30 5.33 -8.04
N PRO A 510 24.12 5.26 -6.97
CA PRO A 510 23.78 4.48 -5.78
C PRO A 510 22.54 5.02 -5.07
N PHE A 511 21.79 4.13 -4.43
CA PHE A 511 20.76 4.51 -3.46
C PHE A 511 21.39 5.17 -2.22
N PRO A 512 20.66 6.07 -1.54
CA PRO A 512 21.11 6.69 -0.29
C PRO A 512 21.44 5.73 0.87
N SER A 513 20.89 4.52 0.88
CA SER A 513 21.18 3.51 1.90
C SER A 513 21.02 2.09 1.39
N TYR A 514 21.64 1.14 2.11
CA TYR A 514 21.56 -0.28 1.79
C TYR A 514 21.48 -1.17 3.04
N TYR A 515 21.04 -2.41 2.83
CA TYR A 515 20.96 -3.50 3.81
C TYR A 515 21.49 -4.79 3.18
N SER A 516 22.00 -5.71 4.01
CA SER A 516 22.62 -6.98 3.56
C SER A 516 21.64 -8.08 3.12
N PHE A 517 20.34 -7.79 3.13
CA PHE A 517 19.29 -8.78 2.98
C PHE A 517 18.08 -8.20 2.27
N GLY A 518 17.36 -9.09 1.60
CA GLY A 518 16.04 -8.84 1.03
C GLY A 518 14.93 -9.30 1.94
N ALA A 519 13.68 -8.97 1.61
CA ALA A 519 12.55 -9.31 2.49
C ALA A 519 11.26 -9.71 1.80
N ASP A 520 10.96 -9.16 0.63
CA ASP A 520 9.69 -9.43 -0.06
C ASP A 520 9.68 -10.81 -0.70
N THR A 521 10.84 -11.30 -1.16
CA THR A 521 10.93 -12.63 -1.78
C THR A 521 10.71 -13.77 -0.77
N ALA A 522 10.04 -14.83 -1.26
CA ALA A 522 9.70 -16.00 -0.47
C ALA A 522 10.93 -16.87 -0.23
N GLU A 523 11.78 -17.01 -1.25
CA GLU A 523 13.00 -17.82 -1.18
C GLU A 523 14.01 -17.21 -0.21
N ALA A 524 14.90 -18.03 0.34
CA ALA A 524 15.93 -17.55 1.27
C ALA A 524 17.23 -18.33 1.13
N THR A 525 18.24 -17.92 1.90
CA THR A 525 19.57 -18.52 1.85
C THR A 525 20.04 -18.95 3.24
N TYR A 526 20.92 -19.94 3.22
CA TYR A 526 21.74 -20.35 4.35
C TYR A 526 23.22 -20.30 3.97
N ASN A 527 24.07 -19.99 4.96
CA ASN A 527 25.52 -19.90 4.83
C ASN A 527 25.96 -18.81 3.83
N VAL A 528 25.35 -17.62 3.87
CA VAL A 528 25.73 -16.45 3.07
C VAL A 528 26.04 -15.27 3.98
N HIS A 529 27.13 -14.57 3.67
CA HIS A 529 27.57 -13.36 4.36
C HIS A 529 27.80 -12.24 3.34
N VAL A 530 27.50 -11.00 3.74
CA VAL A 530 27.60 -9.81 2.90
C VAL A 530 28.50 -8.79 3.59
N ASN A 531 29.43 -8.21 2.83
CA ASN A 531 30.29 -7.12 3.30
C ASN A 531 30.20 -5.92 2.35
N TYR A 532 30.03 -4.72 2.91
CA TYR A 532 29.85 -3.50 2.13
C TYR A 532 31.18 -2.94 1.63
N LEU A 533 31.24 -2.61 0.35
CA LEU A 533 32.40 -2.01 -0.30
C LEU A 533 32.26 -0.49 -0.49
N GLY A 534 31.07 0.07 -0.25
CA GLY A 534 30.76 1.47 -0.57
C GLY A 534 30.12 1.63 -1.95
N ASN A 535 29.54 2.80 -2.21
CA ASN A 535 28.96 3.19 -3.50
C ASN A 535 27.97 2.19 -4.10
N GLY A 536 27.20 1.49 -3.25
CA GLY A 536 26.21 0.52 -3.71
C GLY A 536 26.80 -0.81 -4.18
N LEU A 537 28.03 -1.14 -3.77
CA LEU A 537 28.68 -2.43 -4.00
C LEU A 537 28.84 -3.23 -2.70
N VAL A 538 28.72 -4.54 -2.82
CA VAL A 538 29.00 -5.51 -1.75
C VAL A 538 29.79 -6.70 -2.29
N THR A 539 30.59 -7.34 -1.43
CA THR A 539 31.00 -8.73 -1.64
C THR A 539 30.03 -9.67 -0.95
N VAL A 540 29.74 -10.79 -1.60
CA VAL A 540 28.93 -11.88 -1.04
C VAL A 540 29.75 -13.15 -1.06
N SER A 541 29.84 -13.83 0.08
CA SER A 541 30.57 -15.08 0.22
C SER A 541 29.83 -16.08 1.10
N THR A 542 30.31 -17.32 1.14
CA THR A 542 29.84 -18.23 2.19
C THR A 542 30.23 -17.71 3.57
N GLY A 543 29.35 -17.84 4.55
CA GLY A 543 29.60 -17.37 5.91
C GLY A 543 28.36 -17.28 6.77
N LYS A 544 28.55 -16.84 8.02
CA LYS A 544 27.46 -16.61 8.96
C LYS A 544 26.55 -15.49 8.45
N LEU A 545 25.26 -15.76 8.42
CA LEU A 545 24.22 -14.78 8.14
C LEU A 545 24.31 -13.62 9.13
N ASP A 546 24.29 -12.40 8.59
CA ASP A 546 24.39 -11.16 9.34
C ASP A 546 23.49 -10.10 8.70
N LEU A 547 22.34 -9.86 9.33
CA LEU A 547 21.33 -8.92 8.87
C LEU A 547 21.69 -7.54 9.40
N MET A 548 22.13 -6.64 8.54
CA MET A 548 22.63 -5.35 8.96
C MET A 548 22.26 -4.23 8.01
N TYR A 549 22.17 -3.03 8.58
CA TYR A 549 22.27 -1.79 7.82
C TYR A 549 23.70 -1.61 7.33
N LEU A 550 23.88 -1.39 6.03
CA LEU A 550 25.17 -1.18 5.41
C LEU A 550 25.46 0.32 5.40
N SER A 551 26.24 0.77 6.38
CA SER A 551 26.56 2.19 6.55
C SER A 551 27.32 2.75 5.33
N THR A 552 27.08 4.01 4.98
CA THR A 552 27.74 4.75 3.89
C THR A 552 29.22 5.06 4.16
N GLN A 553 29.97 4.23 4.90
CA GLN A 553 31.38 4.53 5.13
C GLN A 553 32.12 4.64 3.80
N SER A 554 32.46 5.89 3.45
CA SER A 554 33.35 6.27 2.38
C SER A 554 34.75 5.79 2.74
N ASN A 555 34.99 4.49 2.57
CA ASN A 555 36.34 4.03 2.33
C ASN A 555 36.65 4.45 0.91
N SER A 556 37.42 5.54 0.80
CA SER A 556 37.96 6.01 -0.47
C SER A 556 38.74 4.88 -1.13
N PHE A 557 38.09 4.13 -2.01
CA PHE A 557 38.76 3.14 -2.83
C PHE A 557 39.58 3.90 -3.87
N THR A 558 40.89 3.89 -3.68
CA THR A 558 41.81 4.36 -4.72
C THR A 558 41.87 3.24 -5.76
N THR A 559 41.09 3.36 -6.82
CA THR A 559 41.23 2.46 -7.98
C THR A 559 42.60 2.73 -8.59
N THR A 560 43.58 1.89 -8.28
CA THR A 560 44.84 1.83 -9.01
C THR A 560 44.54 1.23 -10.37
N THR A 561 44.14 2.07 -11.33
CA THR A 561 44.12 1.70 -12.74
C THR A 561 45.57 1.62 -13.21
N THR A 562 46.15 0.42 -13.21
CA THR A 562 47.40 0.17 -13.92
C THR A 562 47.10 0.24 -15.42
N THR A 563 47.23 1.42 -16.02
CA THR A 563 47.20 1.59 -17.46
C THR A 563 48.48 1.00 -18.04
N THR A 564 48.41 -0.24 -18.54
CA THR A 564 49.44 -0.76 -19.46
C THR A 564 49.25 -0.10 -20.82
N THR A 565 49.95 1.02 -21.04
CA THR A 565 50.02 1.66 -22.35
C THR A 565 50.91 0.84 -23.26
N GLN A 566 50.31 0.23 -24.28
CA GLN A 566 51.02 -0.40 -25.39
C GLN A 566 51.77 0.69 -26.17
N SER A 567 53.11 0.60 -26.20
CA SER A 567 53.96 1.55 -26.92
C SER A 567 53.88 1.30 -28.41
N THR A 568 53.20 2.19 -29.14
CA THR A 568 53.36 2.31 -30.60
C THR A 568 54.40 3.39 -30.84
N SER A 569 55.60 2.97 -31.26
CA SER A 569 56.68 3.83 -31.67
C SER A 569 56.32 4.58 -32.95
N THR A 570 56.31 5.91 -32.91
CA THR A 570 56.38 6.75 -34.10
C THR A 570 57.38 7.88 -33.85
N THR A 571 58.38 7.94 -34.72
CA THR A 571 59.55 8.81 -34.67
C THR A 571 59.24 10.18 -35.28
N THR A 572 59.93 11.21 -34.77
CA THR A 572 60.20 12.57 -35.34
C THR A 572 59.02 13.56 -35.34
N SER A 573 59.15 14.84 -34.99
CA SER A 573 60.30 15.74 -34.78
C SER A 573 59.97 16.83 -33.76
N THR A 574 61.01 17.28 -33.07
CA THR A 574 61.11 18.43 -32.16
C THR A 574 60.63 19.75 -32.74
N THR A 575 59.90 20.55 -31.97
CA THR A 575 60.11 22.01 -31.88
C THR A 575 59.67 22.50 -30.50
N THR A 576 60.64 23.04 -29.76
CA THR A 576 60.47 23.69 -28.45
C THR A 576 59.97 25.13 -28.67
N THR A 577 58.92 25.54 -27.97
CA THR A 577 58.75 26.97 -27.64
C THR A 577 58.09 27.11 -26.26
N THR A 578 58.83 27.77 -25.39
CA THR A 578 58.53 28.13 -24.01
C THR A 578 57.72 29.43 -23.99
N THR A 579 56.61 29.49 -23.24
CA THR A 579 56.09 30.73 -22.60
C THR A 579 55.05 30.33 -21.54
N THR A 580 55.42 30.27 -20.26
CA THR A 580 55.26 31.31 -19.21
C THR A 580 53.80 31.59 -18.80
N GLN A 581 53.52 31.18 -17.56
CA GLN A 581 52.36 31.46 -16.73
C GLN A 581 52.06 32.96 -16.62
N SER A 582 50.78 33.33 -16.60
CA SER A 582 50.30 34.56 -15.96
C SER A 582 48.87 34.34 -15.45
N THR A 583 48.76 34.23 -14.14
CA THR A 583 47.53 34.33 -13.36
C THR A 583 47.00 35.76 -13.42
N SER A 584 45.71 35.93 -13.67
CA SER A 584 44.99 37.17 -13.38
C SER A 584 43.56 36.84 -12.99
N SER A 585 43.31 36.96 -11.68
CA SER A 585 42.01 36.98 -11.05
C SER A 585 41.25 38.22 -11.47
N THR A 586 40.04 38.06 -12.02
CA THR A 586 39.06 39.15 -12.12
C THR A 586 37.71 38.66 -11.61
N THR A 587 37.31 39.21 -10.47
CA THR A 587 35.96 39.15 -9.92
C THR A 587 35.09 40.13 -10.70
N THR A 588 34.06 39.64 -11.39
CA THR A 588 33.03 40.48 -12.00
C THR A 588 31.68 40.12 -11.40
N THR A 589 31.19 41.02 -10.56
CA THR A 589 29.79 41.11 -10.15
C THR A 589 29.00 41.68 -11.32
N THR A 590 28.02 40.93 -11.83
CA THR A 590 27.03 41.50 -12.75
C THR A 590 25.65 41.00 -12.38
N THR A 591 24.82 41.97 -12.02
CA THR A 591 23.39 41.92 -11.76
C THR A 591 22.65 41.49 -13.02
N SER A 592 21.83 40.45 -12.94
CA SER A 592 20.96 40.01 -14.04
C SER A 592 19.50 40.30 -13.69
N SER A 593 18.90 41.20 -14.47
CA SER A 593 17.47 41.47 -14.54
C SER A 593 16.71 40.25 -15.03
N THR A 594 15.75 39.78 -14.24
CA THR A 594 14.77 38.75 -14.58
C THR A 594 13.86 39.25 -15.70
N THR A 595 13.99 38.66 -16.89
CA THR A 595 12.90 38.63 -17.88
C THR A 595 12.34 37.22 -17.84
N GLU A 596 11.16 37.07 -17.25
CA GLU A 596 10.42 35.81 -17.23
C GLU A 596 10.06 35.42 -18.66
N THR A 597 10.66 34.32 -19.13
CA THR A 597 10.10 33.54 -20.25
C THR A 597 9.73 32.20 -19.67
N SER A 598 8.43 32.02 -19.43
CA SER A 598 7.83 30.77 -18.96
C SER A 598 7.99 29.69 -20.03
N VAL A 599 8.93 28.77 -19.81
CA VAL A 599 8.96 27.47 -20.49
C VAL A 599 8.34 26.46 -19.53
N SER A 600 7.19 25.93 -19.94
CA SER A 600 6.42 24.92 -19.21
C SER A 600 7.20 23.61 -19.14
N SER A 601 7.59 23.17 -17.94
CA SER A 601 8.18 21.85 -17.68
C SER A 601 7.24 21.00 -16.84
N SER A 602 6.82 19.88 -17.45
CA SER A 602 6.20 18.64 -16.96
C SER A 602 5.68 18.53 -15.51
N THR A 603 4.38 18.21 -15.43
CA THR A 603 3.58 17.89 -14.24
C THR A 603 3.61 16.40 -13.81
N GLU A 604 4.41 15.55 -14.47
CA GLU A 604 4.25 14.08 -14.49
C GLU A 604 4.64 13.32 -13.21
N SER A 605 5.27 13.94 -12.20
CA SER A 605 5.77 13.24 -10.99
C SER A 605 5.05 13.63 -9.67
N SER A 606 4.18 14.64 -9.71
CA SER A 606 3.65 15.24 -8.48
C SER A 606 2.59 14.38 -7.75
N SER A 607 1.83 13.54 -8.47
CA SER A 607 0.77 12.72 -7.88
C SER A 607 1.32 11.54 -7.07
N ILE A 608 2.22 10.74 -7.66
CA ILE A 608 2.88 9.59 -7.00
C ILE A 608 3.64 10.05 -5.75
N HIS A 609 4.37 11.17 -5.83
CA HIS A 609 5.14 11.71 -4.70
C HIS A 609 4.24 12.19 -3.54
N SER A 610 3.09 12.78 -3.84
CA SER A 610 2.18 13.34 -2.82
C SER A 610 1.47 12.28 -1.96
N ILE A 611 1.27 11.07 -2.48
CA ILE A 611 0.51 10.01 -1.81
C ILE A 611 1.43 9.10 -1.00
N ILE A 612 2.61 8.74 -1.53
CA ILE A 612 3.63 7.97 -0.80
C ILE A 612 4.15 8.74 0.43
N ASN A 613 4.12 10.08 0.39
CA ASN A 613 4.61 10.94 1.47
C ASN A 613 3.49 11.52 2.36
N SER A 614 2.24 11.04 2.26
CA SER A 614 1.09 11.63 2.96
C SER A 614 1.02 11.31 4.46
N THR A 615 2.01 11.75 5.24
CA THR A 615 1.88 11.93 6.70
C THR A 615 1.19 13.27 6.96
N THR A 616 -0.15 13.28 7.00
CA THR A 616 -0.87 14.51 7.39
C THR A 616 -0.76 14.77 8.89
N SER A 617 0.05 15.76 9.25
CA SER A 617 0.00 16.43 10.53
C SER A 617 -1.32 17.20 10.63
N ILE A 618 -2.22 16.75 11.51
CA ILE A 618 -3.43 17.50 11.86
C ILE A 618 -3.15 18.08 13.24
N ASN A 619 -2.66 19.32 13.25
CA ASN A 619 -2.62 20.16 14.44
C ASN A 619 -4.06 20.57 14.79
N SER A 620 -4.52 20.22 16.00
CA SER A 620 -5.62 20.97 16.63
C SER A 620 -5.22 21.31 18.06
N THR A 621 -4.84 22.57 18.24
CA THR A 621 -4.59 23.22 19.53
C THR A 621 -5.90 23.41 20.29
N SER A 622 -5.89 23.10 21.58
CA SER A 622 -6.98 23.31 22.51
C SER A 622 -7.02 24.74 23.04
N THR A 623 -8.17 25.42 22.92
CA THR A 623 -8.50 26.60 23.74
C THR A 623 -10.00 26.63 24.05
N SER A 624 -10.32 26.92 25.32
CA SER A 624 -11.68 26.91 25.90
C SER A 624 -12.51 28.17 25.54
N PRO A 625 -13.84 28.18 25.82
CA PRO A 625 -14.80 28.97 25.07
C PRO A 625 -15.14 30.32 25.73
N GLN A 626 -15.43 31.31 24.88
CA GLN A 626 -16.19 32.49 25.28
C GLN A 626 -17.33 32.73 24.27
N ALA A 627 -18.55 32.87 24.79
CA ALA A 627 -19.78 32.94 24.02
C ALA A 627 -20.01 34.31 23.37
N SER A 628 -20.59 34.35 22.17
CA SER A 628 -21.78 35.17 21.85
C SER A 628 -22.31 34.98 20.41
N SER A 629 -23.62 34.75 20.35
CA SER A 629 -24.65 35.12 19.35
C SER A 629 -24.39 35.13 17.83
N GLU A 630 -25.30 34.42 17.15
CA GLU A 630 -25.85 34.60 15.78
C GLU A 630 -24.94 34.43 14.55
N LEU A 631 -23.63 34.31 14.68
CA LEU A 631 -22.74 33.88 13.58
C LEU A 631 -22.58 32.35 13.46
N GLY A 632 -23.16 31.58 14.39
CA GLY A 632 -22.95 30.13 14.51
C GLY A 632 -23.72 29.25 13.51
N LEU A 633 -24.87 29.68 13.01
CA LEU A 633 -25.74 28.84 12.17
C LEU A 633 -25.14 28.57 10.77
N GLY A 634 -24.56 29.59 10.13
CA GLY A 634 -23.92 29.44 8.82
C GLY A 634 -22.64 28.59 8.89
N ILE A 635 -21.90 28.70 9.98
CA ILE A 635 -20.64 27.97 10.19
C ILE A 635 -20.91 26.49 10.47
N ILE A 636 -21.94 26.15 11.25
CA ILE A 636 -22.30 24.75 11.55
C ILE A 636 -22.85 24.05 10.29
N ILE A 637 -23.70 24.71 9.50
CA ILE A 637 -24.21 24.15 8.24
C ILE A 637 -23.05 23.89 7.25
N LEU A 638 -22.11 24.83 7.11
CA LEU A 638 -20.93 24.67 6.26
C LEU A 638 -20.02 23.54 6.77
N LEU A 639 -19.78 23.46 8.08
CA LEU A 639 -18.97 22.41 8.70
C LEU A 639 -19.59 21.03 8.49
N ILE A 640 -20.91 20.86 8.59
CA ILE A 640 -21.57 19.55 8.41
C ILE A 640 -21.69 19.15 6.93
N ILE A 641 -21.85 20.11 6.02
CA ILE A 641 -21.67 19.86 4.59
C ILE A 641 -20.22 19.40 4.32
N ILE A 642 -19.23 19.96 5.03
CA ILE A 642 -17.84 19.48 5.00
C ILE A 642 -17.70 18.10 5.66
N ILE A 643 -18.45 17.74 6.71
CA ILE A 643 -18.49 16.35 7.27
C ILE A 643 -18.85 15.37 6.19
N VAL A 644 -19.97 15.65 5.52
CA VAL A 644 -20.53 14.81 4.48
C VAL A 644 -19.61 14.79 3.26
N ALA A 645 -19.07 15.93 2.86
CA ALA A 645 -18.13 16.01 1.76
C ALA A 645 -16.81 15.35 2.10
N ALA A 646 -16.28 15.42 3.32
CA ALA A 646 -15.03 14.77 3.74
C ALA A 646 -15.21 13.26 3.87
N ILE A 647 -16.33 12.78 4.42
CA ILE A 647 -16.66 11.34 4.46
C ILE A 647 -16.88 10.79 3.04
N VAL A 648 -17.40 11.60 2.10
CA VAL A 648 -17.57 11.23 0.68
C VAL A 648 -16.30 11.43 -0.16
N LEU A 649 -15.45 12.43 0.15
CA LEU A 649 -14.18 12.75 -0.54
C LEU A 649 -13.03 11.87 -0.07
N LEU A 650 -13.08 11.33 1.16
CA LEU A 650 -12.24 10.21 1.59
C LEU A 650 -12.43 8.95 0.73
N ARG A 651 -13.38 8.96 -0.22
CA ARG A 651 -13.61 7.94 -1.24
C ARG A 651 -13.44 8.44 -2.70
N ARG A 652 -12.98 9.68 -2.94
CA ARG A 652 -12.80 10.24 -4.31
C ARG A 652 -11.36 10.65 -4.64
N ARG A 653 -10.41 10.26 -3.81
CA ARG A 653 -8.97 10.20 -4.16
C ARG A 653 -8.44 8.82 -3.84
N HIS A 654 -8.96 7.86 -4.60
CA HIS A 654 -8.23 6.79 -5.27
C HIS A 654 -9.11 6.45 -6.45
#